data_AF-A0AAU3TBJ8-F1
#
_entry.id   AF-A0AAU3TBJ8-F1
#
_cell.length_a   1.000
_cell.length_b   1.000
_cell.length_c   1.000
_cell.angle_alpha   90.00
_cell.angle_beta   90.00
_cell.angle_gamma   90.00
#
_symmetry.space_group_name_H-M   'P 1'
#
loop_
_entity.id
_entity.type
_entity.pdbx_description
1 polymer ?
#
loop_
_entity_poly.entity_id
_entity_poly.type
_entity_poly.pdbx_seq_one_letter_code
_entity_poly.pdbx_strand_id
1 'polypeptide(L)'
;MASVLEAFVGGQRDISDLAKMLITEPVEDSGSDTASRYNFQYQCAARHCFAMLNDSQLSAIICEWHVDYILAYHDGTYELVSVKHREPNLGPWSFSDLWNRGGLATLYDRWKINPESSCRLVTNGALKSTQGDALSFATDLTSNSIDSWVRDVANRLTCNELQAKSFLLKLRIEHGIPDRVTLRSHEIITTVEKSLRKAQIGATPSAAWDSLVALVAIKSRDLDNRHFSSIDLASPEALNSDTLISSKVSRRTIRRVDVVEALSPAGINSATQSRSVSNTWSREPASNFVGRREVLDQITAAIDGHPAENPAIALIGMSGVGKSELLAQYAWRHENEYEFIWWVRADSWGSMSSDLTPLCEKLGLSTPESSDGIQQMKEYFRTHRGLILIDGAPADHKIANFIPRVSAARFIISSLDQRWVSHVPTIQVLPLPEDESQLLLSGVLTTTPQDDLAKLSNALHGLPLALKQAAGYISASGISPSVYSEMVRSRTRELLDRSAPPEHMGLTATLSITIDRLREQHPSSLEMLGSLSYVAPTAFPSELFGFEISRDDPQDAIEIVRNGRGIESIASAELSNISASATLFLEKMKDPLHLFDSIADLQKFSLLDAQQTGISCHALTQAVVRGSLTESEQKASVEAATKLVHKVARYSPVDSRNWPHYRQMLPHFEALIEHTKDQGQLISATLMFHVAISMNLGAQGSSEGSLFHAQQAVDTFLRMDSLDANIGATVQTTMIDALAGADRWNEALRLADEALAVPSQLDSESIAALRTHKALVLRLMGRLGDAVAEYDAVHAQFDSIGPQDNLASARAAVMANMATLRREMGDAKGAAAEFEKLISDYPEDSSRNGLATLYSNLGLSYLEATRFEEALTAAQRALEISFEIMGGLHRDAARDWNNAGLALLELRRPDKAAEAFEASLHIHERLNTRQSSAALIVQVNLGRAQMAQGEMVSACATLEAALKRQEKIVGSDHREVAATLTNLTVAYTSRRQFGNAVAAANRAIKIDVMVYGDSHPELLADYHNMASALLLGENYRAARKWFMKAYKISTDNFGQDSLRAGTCLYKIAICDYSSGSIREGVNAMREAISILEVQLPADHFELKSCRGVLSRMLQGKAPGDVTFYG
;
A
#
# COMPACT_ATOMS: atom_id res chain seq x y z
N MET A 1 -0.49 -21.41 -6.71
CA MET A 1 -0.59 -20.23 -7.59
C MET A 1 -0.05 -20.56 -8.97
N ALA A 2 1.24 -20.85 -9.15
CA ALA A 2 1.80 -21.26 -10.46
C ALA A 2 1.02 -22.40 -11.15
N SER A 3 0.64 -23.46 -10.43
CA SER A 3 -0.14 -24.58 -10.98
C SER A 3 -1.59 -24.23 -11.37
N VAL A 4 -2.18 -23.19 -10.78
CA VAL A 4 -3.53 -22.71 -11.11
C VAL A 4 -3.48 -21.80 -12.32
N LEU A 5 -2.45 -20.92 -12.38
CA LEU A 5 -2.14 -20.10 -13.54
C LEU A 5 -1.79 -20.97 -14.76
N GLU A 6 -0.94 -21.99 -14.62
CA GLU A 6 -0.62 -22.95 -15.69
C GLU A 6 -1.85 -23.73 -16.17
N ALA A 7 -2.73 -24.15 -15.26
CA ALA A 7 -3.96 -24.85 -15.62
C ALA A 7 -5.00 -23.94 -16.30
N PHE A 8 -5.05 -22.65 -15.92
CA PHE A 8 -5.88 -21.64 -16.57
C PHE A 8 -5.36 -21.32 -17.98
N VAL A 9 -4.05 -21.06 -18.13
CA VAL A 9 -3.36 -20.84 -19.41
C VAL A 9 -3.53 -22.03 -20.37
N GLY A 10 -3.60 -23.25 -19.83
CA GLY A 10 -3.90 -24.48 -20.57
C GLY A 10 -5.38 -24.71 -20.90
N GLY A 11 -6.28 -23.79 -20.55
CA GLY A 11 -7.73 -23.89 -20.78
C GLY A 11 -8.44 -24.94 -19.93
N GLN A 12 -7.80 -25.43 -18.86
CA GLN A 12 -8.32 -26.49 -17.99
C GLN A 12 -9.12 -25.96 -16.78
N ARG A 13 -9.06 -24.65 -16.50
CA ARG A 13 -9.77 -23.99 -15.39
C ARG A 13 -10.48 -22.72 -15.85
N ASP A 14 -11.56 -22.37 -15.14
CA ASP A 14 -12.44 -21.25 -15.48
C ASP A 14 -12.05 -19.98 -14.72
N ILE A 15 -12.51 -18.82 -15.19
CA ILE A 15 -12.27 -17.51 -14.56
C ILE A 15 -12.76 -17.47 -13.10
N SER A 16 -13.78 -18.26 -12.77
CA SER A 16 -14.28 -18.50 -11.42
C SER A 16 -13.22 -19.03 -10.46
N ASP A 17 -12.24 -19.82 -10.93
CA ASP A 17 -11.16 -20.34 -10.08
C ASP A 17 -10.15 -19.25 -9.71
N LEU A 18 -9.87 -18.33 -10.64
CA LEU A 18 -9.04 -17.14 -10.41
C LEU A 18 -9.75 -16.14 -9.48
N ALA A 19 -11.04 -15.91 -9.70
CA ALA A 19 -11.86 -15.04 -8.85
C ALA A 19 -11.92 -15.60 -7.42
N LYS A 20 -12.19 -16.91 -7.28
CA LYS A 20 -12.17 -17.58 -5.98
C LYS A 20 -10.80 -17.48 -5.34
N MET A 21 -9.69 -17.68 -6.06
CA MET A 21 -8.35 -17.50 -5.49
C MET A 21 -8.07 -16.07 -4.97
N LEU A 22 -8.62 -15.05 -5.64
CA LEU A 22 -8.54 -13.65 -5.18
C LEU A 22 -9.42 -13.40 -3.95
N ILE A 23 -10.65 -13.93 -3.94
CA ILE A 23 -11.68 -13.68 -2.92
C ILE A 23 -11.49 -14.57 -1.68
N THR A 24 -11.03 -15.81 -1.85
CA THR A 24 -10.60 -16.68 -0.76
C THR A 24 -9.19 -16.26 -0.37
N GLU A 25 -9.07 -15.64 0.79
CA GLU A 25 -7.81 -15.13 1.34
C GLU A 25 -6.60 -16.01 0.97
N PRO A 26 -5.63 -15.48 0.22
CA PRO A 26 -4.25 -15.78 0.55
C PRO A 26 -4.02 -15.17 1.93
N VAL A 27 -3.68 -16.01 2.92
CA VAL A 27 -3.10 -15.53 4.19
C VAL A 27 -2.05 -14.48 3.84
N GLU A 28 -2.28 -13.26 4.31
CA GLU A 28 -1.58 -12.03 3.91
C GLU A 28 -0.10 -12.24 3.57
N ASP A 29 0.21 -12.06 2.30
CA ASP A 29 1.57 -11.86 1.83
C ASP A 29 1.91 -10.36 1.95
N SER A 30 2.30 -9.97 3.16
CA SER A 30 3.13 -8.80 3.40
C SER A 30 4.32 -9.26 4.25
N GLY A 31 5.40 -9.65 3.57
CA GLY A 31 6.66 -10.13 4.19
C GLY A 31 6.72 -11.64 4.51
N SER A 32 6.01 -12.48 3.73
CA SER A 32 5.59 -13.82 4.15
C SER A 32 6.69 -14.81 4.54
N ASP A 33 7.93 -14.66 4.07
CA ASP A 33 8.93 -15.71 4.27
C ASP A 33 9.42 -15.82 5.72
N THR A 34 9.42 -14.73 6.48
CA THR A 34 9.85 -14.73 7.90
C THR A 34 8.65 -14.87 8.85
N ALA A 35 7.53 -14.22 8.55
CA ALA A 35 6.32 -14.27 9.38
C ALA A 35 5.65 -15.65 9.37
N SER A 36 5.63 -16.35 8.21
CA SER A 36 5.10 -17.72 8.11
C SER A 36 5.95 -18.74 8.87
N ARG A 37 7.30 -18.57 8.89
CA ARG A 37 8.23 -19.38 9.68
C ARG A 37 7.96 -19.26 11.18
N TYR A 38 7.71 -18.06 11.67
CA TYR A 38 7.36 -17.84 13.08
C TYR A 38 5.97 -18.38 13.43
N ASN A 39 5.01 -18.32 12.52
CA ASN A 39 3.67 -18.86 12.78
C ASN A 39 3.69 -20.38 13.04
N PHE A 40 4.49 -21.14 12.28
CA PHE A 40 4.68 -22.58 12.53
C PHE A 40 5.30 -22.87 13.90
N GLN A 41 6.25 -22.06 14.35
CA GLN A 41 6.82 -22.14 15.70
C GLN A 41 5.74 -21.86 16.76
N TYR A 42 4.93 -20.81 16.57
CA TYR A 42 3.86 -20.46 17.51
C TYR A 42 2.85 -21.59 17.65
N GLN A 43 2.49 -22.23 16.54
CA GLN A 43 1.62 -23.41 16.53
C GLN A 43 2.24 -24.60 17.28
N CYS A 44 3.54 -24.84 17.13
CA CYS A 44 4.24 -25.90 17.87
C CYS A 44 4.20 -25.66 19.39
N ALA A 45 4.45 -24.43 19.85
CA ALA A 45 4.36 -24.08 21.27
C ALA A 45 2.91 -24.01 21.79
N ALA A 46 1.94 -23.61 20.96
CA ALA A 46 0.52 -23.59 21.31
C ALA A 46 -0.03 -24.99 21.63
N ARG A 47 0.50 -26.07 20.98
CA ARG A 47 0.18 -27.46 21.35
C ARG A 47 0.46 -27.73 22.83
N HIS A 48 1.55 -27.20 23.36
CA HIS A 48 1.92 -27.35 24.77
C HIS A 48 0.99 -26.54 25.69
N CYS A 49 0.47 -25.40 25.25
CA CYS A 49 -0.51 -24.62 26.03
C CYS A 49 -1.80 -25.43 26.28
N PHE A 50 -2.28 -26.18 25.30
CA PHE A 50 -3.39 -27.12 25.50
C PHE A 50 -3.02 -28.30 26.39
N ALA A 51 -1.78 -28.79 26.31
CA ALA A 51 -1.29 -29.81 27.23
C ALA A 51 -1.31 -29.31 28.68
N MET A 52 -0.96 -28.04 28.94
CA MET A 52 -1.03 -27.43 30.29
C MET A 52 -2.44 -27.42 30.90
N LEU A 53 -3.51 -27.49 30.10
CA LEU A 53 -4.88 -27.61 30.63
C LEU A 53 -5.14 -29.02 31.17
N ASN A 54 -4.49 -30.04 30.60
CA ASN A 54 -4.75 -31.46 30.84
C ASN A 54 -3.72 -32.15 31.73
N ASP A 55 -2.47 -31.70 31.66
CA ASP A 55 -1.27 -32.29 32.26
C ASP A 55 -0.89 -31.51 33.51
N SER A 56 -0.71 -32.22 34.62
CA SER A 56 -0.30 -31.66 35.91
C SER A 56 1.22 -31.57 36.08
N GLN A 57 2.01 -31.94 35.07
CA GLN A 57 3.47 -31.91 35.14
C GLN A 57 4.10 -30.69 34.45
N LEU A 58 3.48 -30.12 33.42
CA LEU A 58 4.02 -28.93 32.73
C LEU A 58 3.65 -27.64 33.49
N SER A 59 4.66 -26.95 34.02
CA SER A 59 4.48 -25.76 34.86
C SER A 59 4.46 -24.45 34.06
N ALA A 60 5.31 -24.34 33.04
CA ALA A 60 5.44 -23.14 32.23
C ALA A 60 6.05 -23.44 30.85
N ILE A 61 5.77 -22.56 29.89
CA ILE A 61 6.45 -22.49 28.58
C ILE A 61 7.16 -21.15 28.52
N ILE A 62 8.45 -21.15 28.21
CA ILE A 62 9.25 -19.93 28.13
C ILE A 62 9.68 -19.72 26.67
N CYS A 63 9.12 -18.68 26.04
CA CYS A 63 9.33 -18.38 24.63
C CYS A 63 10.68 -17.70 24.36
N GLU A 64 11.33 -18.04 23.25
CA GLU A 64 12.57 -17.40 22.82
C GLU A 64 12.51 -16.98 21.34
N TRP A 65 13.42 -16.09 20.95
CA TRP A 65 13.58 -15.67 19.55
C TRP A 65 14.39 -16.72 18.77
N HIS A 66 14.12 -16.85 17.47
CA HIS A 66 14.62 -17.90 16.57
C HIS A 66 14.10 -19.32 16.84
N VAL A 67 12.81 -19.58 16.61
CA VAL A 67 12.24 -20.94 16.46
C VAL A 67 12.30 -21.84 17.70
N ASP A 68 12.84 -21.37 18.82
CA ASP A 68 13.10 -22.18 20.01
C ASP A 68 12.24 -21.74 21.22
N TYR A 69 12.03 -22.66 22.17
CA TYR A 69 11.36 -22.41 23.44
C TYR A 69 11.77 -23.45 24.49
N ILE A 70 11.52 -23.15 25.77
CA ILE A 70 11.83 -24.03 26.91
C ILE A 70 10.52 -24.51 27.54
N LEU A 71 10.42 -25.81 27.80
CA LEU A 71 9.36 -26.38 28.63
C LEU A 71 9.90 -26.61 30.03
N ALA A 72 9.20 -26.09 31.05
CA ALA A 72 9.56 -26.24 32.45
C ALA A 72 8.55 -27.13 33.18
N TYR A 73 9.01 -28.19 33.83
CA TYR A 73 8.16 -29.15 34.53
C TYR A 73 8.17 -28.93 36.04
N HIS A 74 7.10 -29.37 36.72
CA HIS A 74 6.92 -29.21 38.17
C HIS A 74 7.94 -29.99 39.02
N ASP A 75 8.63 -30.98 38.44
CA ASP A 75 9.72 -31.70 39.09
C ASP A 75 11.08 -30.96 39.03
N GLY A 76 11.09 -29.76 38.45
CA GLY A 76 12.28 -28.91 38.30
C GLY A 76 13.14 -29.26 37.07
N THR A 77 12.67 -30.16 36.20
CA THR A 77 13.36 -30.50 34.95
C THR A 77 12.95 -29.57 33.80
N TYR A 78 13.85 -29.46 32.81
CA TYR A 78 13.66 -28.59 31.64
C TYR A 78 13.89 -29.36 30.34
N GLU A 79 13.13 -28.99 29.32
CA GLU A 79 13.32 -29.46 27.95
C GLU A 79 13.55 -28.28 27.02
N LEU A 80 14.71 -28.30 26.33
CA LEU A 80 15.08 -27.32 25.33
C LEU A 80 14.51 -27.76 23.99
N VAL A 81 13.63 -26.95 23.40
CA VAL A 81 12.96 -27.29 22.15
C VAL A 81 13.42 -26.35 21.04
N SER A 82 13.87 -26.92 19.92
CA SER A 82 14.16 -26.18 18.69
C SER A 82 13.25 -26.63 17.56
N VAL A 83 12.58 -25.68 16.91
CA VAL A 83 11.69 -25.95 15.77
C VAL A 83 12.40 -25.61 14.47
N LYS A 84 12.28 -26.44 13.44
CA LYS A 84 12.80 -26.14 12.09
C LYS A 84 11.71 -26.34 11.05
N HIS A 85 11.56 -25.34 10.19
CA HIS A 85 10.61 -25.35 9.08
C HIS A 85 11.35 -25.58 7.76
N ARG A 86 10.74 -26.34 6.84
CA ARG A 86 11.21 -26.52 5.47
C ARG A 86 10.05 -26.38 4.49
N GLU A 87 10.28 -25.62 3.43
CA GLU A 87 9.31 -25.41 2.36
C GLU A 87 9.12 -26.69 1.52
N PRO A 88 7.91 -26.95 0.99
CA PRO A 88 7.64 -28.17 0.20
C PRO A 88 8.56 -28.36 -1.03
N ASN A 89 9.06 -27.27 -1.62
CA ASN A 89 9.94 -27.28 -2.79
C ASN A 89 11.42 -27.57 -2.45
N LEU A 90 11.82 -27.51 -1.17
CA LEU A 90 13.22 -27.73 -0.74
C LEU A 90 13.56 -29.19 -0.46
N GLY A 91 12.59 -30.11 -0.57
CA GLY A 91 12.76 -31.54 -0.31
C GLY A 91 13.05 -31.90 1.16
N PRO A 92 13.28 -33.18 1.48
CA PRO A 92 13.52 -33.66 2.84
C PRO A 92 14.86 -33.18 3.44
N TRP A 93 14.94 -33.11 4.77
CA TRP A 93 16.16 -32.87 5.52
C TRP A 93 17.17 -34.02 5.36
N SER A 94 18.41 -33.70 4.99
CA SER A 94 19.54 -34.61 5.12
C SER A 94 20.16 -34.51 6.53
N PHE A 95 20.93 -35.51 6.94
CA PHE A 95 21.62 -35.48 8.24
C PHE A 95 22.63 -34.32 8.32
N SER A 96 23.27 -33.98 7.20
CA SER A 96 24.15 -32.81 7.09
C SER A 96 23.38 -31.50 7.24
N ASP A 97 22.18 -31.39 6.65
CA ASP A 97 21.36 -30.18 6.74
C ASP A 97 20.86 -29.92 8.16
N LEU A 98 20.44 -30.97 8.89
CA LEU A 98 20.01 -30.86 10.30
C LEU A 98 21.11 -30.30 11.21
N TRP A 99 22.36 -30.37 10.76
CA TRP A 99 23.54 -30.00 11.50
C TRP A 99 24.11 -28.64 11.10
N ASN A 100 24.36 -28.46 9.80
CA ASN A 100 25.01 -27.25 9.26
C ASN A 100 24.03 -26.08 9.11
N ARG A 101 22.74 -26.40 8.93
CA ARG A 101 21.65 -25.42 8.75
C ARG A 101 20.47 -25.66 9.71
N GLY A 102 20.58 -26.64 10.61
CA GLY A 102 19.50 -27.12 11.47
C GLY A 102 19.80 -26.98 12.96
N GLY A 103 18.76 -27.16 13.79
CA GLY A 103 18.76 -26.74 15.20
C GLY A 103 19.63 -27.58 16.13
N LEU A 104 20.29 -28.63 15.64
CA LEU A 104 21.04 -29.55 16.49
C LEU A 104 22.29 -28.93 17.11
N ALA A 105 23.05 -28.13 16.34
CA ALA A 105 24.21 -27.41 16.87
C ALA A 105 23.78 -26.38 17.93
N THR A 106 22.69 -25.65 17.65
CA THR A 106 22.10 -24.68 18.58
C THR A 106 21.62 -25.37 19.87
N LEU A 107 20.93 -26.50 19.77
CA LEU A 107 20.51 -27.29 20.94
C LEU A 107 21.71 -27.76 21.76
N TYR A 108 22.78 -28.23 21.11
CA TYR A 108 23.99 -28.64 21.80
C TYR A 108 24.67 -27.48 22.54
N ASP A 109 24.80 -26.32 21.90
CA ASP A 109 25.42 -25.13 22.49
C ASP A 109 24.67 -24.63 23.72
N ARG A 110 23.35 -24.86 23.78
CA ARG A 110 22.53 -24.56 24.94
C ARG A 110 22.60 -25.66 26.00
N TRP A 111 22.50 -26.91 25.56
CA TRP A 111 22.56 -28.08 26.45
C TRP A 111 23.90 -28.17 27.20
N LYS A 112 25.04 -27.83 26.59
CA LYS A 112 26.34 -27.89 27.26
C LYS A 112 26.44 -26.94 28.47
N ILE A 113 25.60 -25.90 28.51
CA ILE A 113 25.51 -24.94 29.63
C ILE A 113 24.69 -25.56 30.78
N ASN A 114 23.65 -26.34 30.46
CA ASN A 114 22.84 -27.08 31.43
C ASN A 114 22.58 -28.54 30.98
N PRO A 115 23.55 -29.45 31.22
CA PRO A 115 23.54 -30.83 30.68
C PRO A 115 22.42 -31.74 31.21
N GLU A 116 21.74 -31.32 32.28
CA GLU A 116 20.62 -32.08 32.84
C GLU A 116 19.36 -31.97 31.98
N SER A 117 19.25 -30.91 31.18
CA SER A 117 18.12 -30.64 30.29
C SER A 117 17.95 -31.72 29.23
N SER A 118 16.70 -32.09 28.93
CA SER A 118 16.39 -32.84 27.71
C SER A 118 16.33 -31.90 26.50
N CYS A 119 16.52 -32.44 25.30
CA CYS A 119 16.56 -31.68 24.05
C CYS A 119 15.59 -32.28 23.03
N ARG A 120 14.84 -31.42 22.34
CA ARG A 120 13.92 -31.83 21.28
C ARG A 120 14.10 -30.98 20.03
N LEU A 121 14.30 -31.64 18.90
CA LEU A 121 14.21 -31.02 17.58
C LEU A 121 12.86 -31.37 16.95
N VAL A 122 12.14 -30.35 16.49
CA VAL A 122 10.79 -30.46 15.91
C VAL A 122 10.85 -30.01 14.45
N THR A 123 10.37 -30.82 13.50
CA THR A 123 10.44 -30.45 12.07
C THR A 123 9.25 -30.93 11.23
N ASN A 124 8.81 -30.09 10.28
CA ASN A 124 7.81 -30.45 9.26
C ASN A 124 8.43 -31.11 8.01
N GLY A 125 9.74 -30.95 7.79
CA GLY A 125 10.41 -31.58 6.66
C GLY A 125 10.59 -33.08 6.88
N ALA A 126 10.25 -33.91 5.90
CA ALA A 126 10.57 -35.34 5.93
C ALA A 126 12.10 -35.56 6.05
N LEU A 127 12.54 -36.72 6.54
CA LEU A 127 13.96 -37.06 6.65
C LEU A 127 14.40 -37.96 5.48
N LYS A 128 15.52 -37.65 4.82
CA LYS A 128 16.04 -38.40 3.66
C LYS A 128 16.82 -39.65 4.09
N SER A 129 16.67 -40.75 3.34
CA SER A 129 17.28 -42.07 3.62
C SER A 129 18.53 -42.42 2.79
N THR A 130 19.29 -41.45 2.29
CA THR A 130 20.46 -41.69 1.40
C THR A 130 21.68 -40.91 1.83
N GLN A 131 22.88 -41.53 1.76
CA GLN A 131 24.22 -41.02 2.12
C GLN A 131 24.22 -39.79 3.06
N GLY A 132 24.04 -40.08 4.36
CA GLY A 132 23.89 -39.09 5.44
C GLY A 132 22.53 -39.23 6.13
N ASP A 133 22.33 -40.37 6.78
CA ASP A 133 21.04 -41.03 6.98
C ASP A 133 20.25 -40.46 8.19
N ALA A 134 19.55 -39.32 8.01
CA ALA A 134 18.83 -38.63 9.08
C ALA A 134 17.69 -39.46 9.69
N LEU A 135 17.01 -40.25 8.86
CA LEU A 135 15.93 -41.13 9.30
C LEU A 135 16.45 -42.29 10.15
N SER A 136 17.60 -42.87 9.76
CA SER A 136 18.31 -43.89 10.53
C SER A 136 18.78 -43.33 11.88
N PHE A 137 19.38 -42.13 11.87
CA PHE A 137 19.78 -41.44 13.10
C PHE A 137 18.62 -41.20 14.07
N ALA A 138 17.47 -40.70 13.58
CA ALA A 138 16.29 -40.51 14.43
C ALA A 138 15.74 -41.84 15.00
N THR A 139 15.83 -42.92 14.22
CA THR A 139 15.44 -44.27 14.65
C THR A 139 16.38 -44.82 15.72
N ASP A 140 17.69 -44.65 15.55
CA ASP A 140 18.72 -45.05 16.51
C ASP A 140 18.66 -44.24 17.80
N LEU A 141 18.36 -42.93 17.73
CA LEU A 141 18.07 -42.10 18.90
C LEU A 141 16.86 -42.62 19.68
N THR A 142 15.78 -42.98 18.99
CA THR A 142 14.54 -43.46 19.61
C THR A 142 14.71 -44.84 20.25
N SER A 143 15.52 -45.71 19.62
CA SER A 143 15.84 -47.06 20.12
C SER A 143 17.05 -47.10 21.06
N ASN A 144 17.66 -45.94 21.34
CA ASN A 144 18.86 -45.78 22.16
C ASN A 144 20.11 -46.52 21.65
N SER A 145 20.18 -46.79 20.34
CA SER A 145 21.29 -47.44 19.64
C SER A 145 22.27 -46.41 19.07
N ILE A 146 22.79 -45.53 19.92
CA ILE A 146 23.50 -44.31 19.50
C ILE A 146 25.01 -44.47 19.28
N ASP A 147 25.62 -45.60 19.66
CA ASP A 147 27.09 -45.76 19.71
C ASP A 147 27.76 -45.58 18.33
N SER A 148 27.07 -45.94 17.24
CA SER A 148 27.54 -45.74 15.85
C SER A 148 27.66 -44.25 15.47
N TRP A 149 26.95 -43.36 16.16
CA TRP A 149 26.88 -41.93 15.85
C TRP A 149 27.80 -41.07 16.71
N VAL A 150 28.23 -41.58 17.88
CA VAL A 150 28.99 -40.82 18.88
C VAL A 150 30.24 -40.15 18.28
N ARG A 151 31.02 -40.88 17.48
CA ARG A 151 32.26 -40.34 16.90
C ARG A 151 32.01 -39.27 15.83
N ASP A 152 31.01 -39.46 14.97
CA ASP A 152 30.66 -38.46 13.95
C ASP A 152 30.13 -37.18 14.61
N VAL A 153 29.27 -37.33 15.63
CA VAL A 153 28.73 -36.22 16.43
C VAL A 153 29.84 -35.48 17.17
N ALA A 154 30.77 -36.20 17.81
CA ALA A 154 31.93 -35.61 18.49
C ALA A 154 32.78 -34.75 17.55
N ASN A 155 33.07 -35.26 16.35
CA ASN A 155 33.83 -34.53 15.34
C ASN A 155 33.11 -33.26 14.88
N ARG A 156 31.80 -33.34 14.61
CA ARG A 156 31.05 -32.20 14.07
C ARG A 156 30.66 -31.14 15.11
N LEU A 157 30.53 -31.51 16.39
CA LEU A 157 30.34 -30.56 17.50
C LEU A 157 31.66 -30.02 18.04
N THR A 158 32.79 -30.52 17.55
CA THR A 158 34.12 -30.25 18.13
C THR A 158 34.17 -30.54 19.63
N CYS A 159 33.63 -31.69 20.05
CA CYS A 159 33.59 -32.13 21.45
C CYS A 159 34.13 -33.56 21.62
N ASN A 160 34.24 -34.03 22.87
CA ASN A 160 34.73 -35.40 23.12
C ASN A 160 33.59 -36.44 22.99
N GLU A 161 33.96 -37.71 22.74
CA GLU A 161 32.99 -38.81 22.55
C GLU A 161 32.06 -39.00 23.76
N LEU A 162 32.51 -38.69 24.98
CA LEU A 162 31.67 -38.78 26.19
C LEU A 162 30.56 -37.71 26.21
N GLN A 163 30.91 -36.48 25.86
CA GLN A 163 29.96 -35.35 25.76
C GLN A 163 28.96 -35.58 24.64
N ALA A 164 29.43 -36.03 23.46
CA ALA A 164 28.57 -36.40 22.35
C ALA A 164 27.57 -37.49 22.76
N LYS A 165 28.03 -38.54 23.46
CA LYS A 165 27.15 -39.60 23.96
C LYS A 165 26.11 -39.09 24.96
N SER A 166 26.50 -38.24 25.92
CA SER A 166 25.55 -37.64 26.87
C SER A 166 24.50 -36.76 26.19
N PHE A 167 24.89 -35.96 25.19
CA PHE A 167 23.94 -35.13 24.44
C PHE A 167 22.93 -35.99 23.66
N LEU A 168 23.41 -37.03 22.97
CA LEU A 168 22.56 -37.93 22.19
C LEU A 168 21.54 -38.67 23.07
N LEU A 169 21.92 -39.08 24.29
CA LEU A 169 21.00 -39.70 25.25
C LEU A 169 19.86 -38.76 25.70
N LYS A 170 20.07 -37.44 25.59
CA LYS A 170 19.11 -36.40 25.98
C LYS A 170 18.32 -35.85 24.79
N LEU A 171 18.69 -36.19 23.55
CA LEU A 171 18.11 -35.65 22.32
C LEU A 171 16.99 -36.54 21.76
N ARG A 172 15.89 -35.90 21.33
CA ARG A 172 14.82 -36.52 20.53
C ARG A 172 14.51 -35.70 19.29
N ILE A 173 14.08 -36.37 18.22
CA ILE A 173 13.66 -35.71 16.96
C ILE A 173 12.20 -36.08 16.66
N GLU A 174 11.33 -35.08 16.63
CA GLU A 174 9.95 -35.17 16.16
C GLU A 174 9.91 -34.70 14.70
N HIS A 175 9.63 -35.60 13.75
CA HIS A 175 9.61 -35.30 12.32
C HIS A 175 8.32 -35.79 11.66
N GLY A 176 8.02 -35.27 10.45
CA GLY A 176 6.78 -35.60 9.75
C GLY A 176 5.55 -34.92 10.33
N ILE A 177 5.75 -33.80 11.03
CA ILE A 177 4.67 -32.93 11.47
C ILE A 177 4.02 -32.33 10.22
N PRO A 178 2.67 -32.25 10.15
CA PRO A 178 1.99 -31.67 8.99
C PRO A 178 2.52 -30.27 8.65
N ASP A 179 2.53 -29.93 7.36
CA ASP A 179 3.02 -28.64 6.89
C ASP A 179 2.14 -27.46 7.33
N ARG A 180 2.57 -26.23 7.00
CA ARG A 180 1.89 -24.96 7.30
C ARG A 180 0.39 -24.89 6.90
N VAL A 181 -0.07 -25.78 6.01
CA VAL A 181 -1.44 -25.85 5.48
C VAL A 181 -2.18 -27.11 5.99
N THR A 182 -1.47 -28.15 6.44
CA THR A 182 -2.04 -29.47 6.73
C THR A 182 -2.18 -29.82 8.21
N LEU A 183 -2.08 -28.87 9.14
CA LEU A 183 -2.72 -29.03 10.44
C LEU A 183 -4.25 -29.05 10.22
N ARG A 184 -4.79 -30.21 9.82
CA ARG A 184 -6.19 -30.37 9.45
C ARG A 184 -7.07 -30.00 10.64
N SER A 185 -8.05 -29.13 10.40
CA SER A 185 -8.98 -28.61 11.39
C SER A 185 -9.54 -29.75 12.26
N HIS A 186 -9.86 -30.90 11.68
CA HIS A 186 -10.39 -32.06 12.40
C HIS A 186 -9.49 -32.63 13.52
N GLU A 187 -8.18 -32.87 13.30
CA GLU A 187 -7.32 -33.53 14.32
C GLU A 187 -6.97 -32.59 15.47
N ILE A 188 -6.78 -31.30 15.18
CA ILE A 188 -6.67 -30.23 16.19
C ILE A 188 -7.99 -30.10 16.94
N ILE A 189 -9.13 -29.99 16.23
CA ILE A 189 -10.47 -29.85 16.84
C ILE A 189 -10.70 -31.00 17.81
N THR A 190 -10.44 -32.25 17.43
CA THR A 190 -10.72 -33.41 18.29
C THR A 190 -9.87 -33.42 19.57
N THR A 191 -8.60 -33.00 19.47
CA THR A 191 -7.65 -32.95 20.60
C THR A 191 -7.87 -31.74 21.50
N VAL A 192 -8.12 -30.57 20.90
CA VAL A 192 -8.43 -29.31 21.59
C VAL A 192 -9.79 -29.40 22.26
N GLU A 193 -10.81 -29.93 21.57
CA GLU A 193 -12.16 -30.11 22.13
C GLU A 193 -12.15 -31.00 23.36
N LYS A 194 -11.37 -32.09 23.37
CA LYS A 194 -11.18 -32.93 24.56
C LYS A 194 -10.57 -32.14 25.73
N SER A 195 -9.62 -31.26 25.43
CA SER A 195 -8.93 -30.40 26.41
C SER A 195 -9.87 -29.32 26.98
N LEU A 196 -10.62 -28.64 26.11
CA LEU A 196 -11.60 -27.63 26.48
C LEU A 196 -12.76 -28.22 27.30
N ARG A 197 -13.26 -29.39 26.91
CA ARG A 197 -14.29 -30.13 27.68
C ARG A 197 -13.80 -30.52 29.06
N LYS A 198 -12.57 -31.04 29.17
CA LYS A 198 -11.97 -31.41 30.47
C LYS A 198 -11.75 -30.19 31.36
N ALA A 199 -11.38 -29.05 30.78
CA ALA A 199 -11.16 -27.78 31.47
C ALA A 199 -12.43 -26.95 31.72
N GLN A 200 -13.60 -27.40 31.23
CA GLN A 200 -14.90 -26.69 31.32
C GLN A 200 -14.88 -25.28 30.67
N ILE A 201 -14.16 -25.12 29.56
CA ILE A 201 -14.06 -23.85 28.83
C ILE A 201 -15.04 -23.84 27.65
N GLY A 202 -15.92 -22.83 27.57
CA GLY A 202 -16.99 -22.71 26.58
C GLY A 202 -16.59 -22.10 25.22
N ALA A 203 -15.34 -22.28 24.79
CA ALA A 203 -14.80 -21.74 23.55
C ALA A 203 -14.94 -22.74 22.38
N THR A 204 -15.16 -22.26 21.15
CA THR A 204 -15.05 -23.15 19.97
C THR A 204 -13.60 -23.56 19.76
N PRO A 205 -13.30 -24.82 19.38
CA PRO A 205 -11.92 -25.29 19.23
C PRO A 205 -11.04 -24.46 18.27
N SER A 206 -11.62 -23.90 17.20
CA SER A 206 -10.89 -22.99 16.28
C SER A 206 -10.49 -21.69 16.99
N ALA A 207 -11.47 -20.97 17.55
CA ALA A 207 -11.21 -19.71 18.26
C ALA A 207 -10.24 -19.88 19.45
N ALA A 208 -10.33 -21.03 20.15
CA ALA A 208 -9.39 -21.37 21.21
C ALA A 208 -7.96 -21.57 20.69
N TRP A 209 -7.82 -22.26 19.55
CA TRP A 209 -6.53 -22.48 18.90
C TRP A 209 -5.89 -21.17 18.46
N ASP A 210 -6.65 -20.34 17.76
CA ASP A 210 -6.18 -19.05 17.24
C ASP A 210 -5.77 -18.11 18.39
N SER A 211 -6.54 -18.08 19.49
CA SER A 211 -6.22 -17.28 20.68
C SER A 211 -4.89 -17.71 21.34
N LEU A 212 -4.63 -19.02 21.46
CA LEU A 212 -3.37 -19.48 22.07
C LEU A 212 -2.16 -19.30 21.14
N VAL A 213 -2.34 -19.42 19.82
CA VAL A 213 -1.28 -19.07 18.86
C VAL A 213 -0.92 -17.59 18.96
N ALA A 214 -1.93 -16.72 19.10
CA ALA A 214 -1.73 -15.29 19.33
C ALA A 214 -1.01 -15.00 20.65
N LEU A 215 -1.39 -15.67 21.75
CA LEU A 215 -0.71 -15.57 23.05
C LEU A 215 0.77 -15.93 22.94
N VAL A 216 1.09 -17.05 22.28
CA VAL A 216 2.48 -17.48 22.06
C VAL A 216 3.24 -16.46 21.22
N ALA A 217 2.62 -15.92 20.17
CA ALA A 217 3.23 -14.89 19.35
C ALA A 217 3.58 -13.63 20.15
N ILE A 218 2.67 -13.17 21.01
CA ILE A 218 2.90 -12.01 21.91
C ILE A 218 4.09 -12.28 22.83
N LYS A 219 4.12 -13.44 23.50
CA LYS A 219 5.17 -13.80 24.47
C LYS A 219 6.53 -14.06 23.82
N SER A 220 6.55 -14.37 22.52
CA SER A 220 7.78 -14.57 21.74
C SER A 220 8.36 -13.26 21.17
N ARG A 221 7.60 -12.16 21.15
CA ARG A 221 7.97 -10.85 20.57
C ARG A 221 8.59 -9.90 21.60
N ASP A 222 9.56 -10.37 22.38
CA ASP A 222 10.28 -9.50 23.30
C ASP A 222 11.32 -8.66 22.53
N LEU A 223 10.92 -7.44 22.15
CA LEU A 223 11.63 -6.47 21.30
C LEU A 223 12.78 -5.71 22.03
N ASP A 224 13.12 -6.08 23.26
CA ASP A 224 14.09 -5.34 24.09
C ASP A 224 15.58 -5.49 23.70
N ASN A 225 15.96 -6.01 22.52
CA ASN A 225 17.37 -6.30 22.23
C ASN A 225 17.86 -5.96 20.81
N ARG A 226 18.72 -4.93 20.74
CA ARG A 226 19.67 -4.72 19.63
C ARG A 226 20.79 -5.78 19.62
N HIS A 227 20.93 -6.61 20.65
CA HIS A 227 21.82 -7.78 20.72
C HIS A 227 21.07 -9.02 21.23
N PHE A 228 20.91 -10.02 20.38
CA PHE A 228 20.18 -11.25 20.67
C PHE A 228 20.73 -11.98 21.91
N SER A 229 19.92 -12.15 22.95
CA SER A 229 20.29 -12.95 24.12
C SER A 229 19.29 -14.11 24.27
N SER A 230 19.76 -15.34 24.13
CA SER A 230 19.09 -16.52 24.67
C SER A 230 18.88 -16.35 26.17
N ILE A 231 17.92 -17.08 26.76
CA ILE A 231 17.81 -17.13 28.22
C ILE A 231 19.13 -17.69 28.76
N ASP A 232 19.72 -16.99 29.73
CA ASP A 232 20.95 -17.43 30.37
C ASP A 232 20.66 -18.70 31.18
N LEU A 233 21.09 -19.85 30.65
CA LEU A 233 20.93 -21.15 31.29
C LEU A 233 22.01 -21.42 32.36
N ALA A 234 23.03 -20.55 32.48
CA ALA A 234 24.11 -20.72 33.45
C ALA A 234 23.72 -20.33 34.88
N SER A 235 22.59 -19.61 35.03
CA SER A 235 22.03 -19.18 36.31
C SER A 235 20.79 -20.04 36.65
N PRO A 236 20.89 -21.09 37.51
CA PRO A 236 19.78 -22.03 37.77
C PRO A 236 18.50 -21.36 38.31
N GLU A 237 18.65 -20.20 38.95
CA GLU A 237 17.56 -19.37 39.47
C GLU A 237 16.71 -18.70 38.37
N ALA A 238 17.27 -18.53 37.16
CA ALA A 238 16.59 -17.91 36.02
C ALA A 238 15.52 -18.79 35.37
N LEU A 239 15.57 -20.10 35.62
CA LEU A 239 14.64 -21.09 35.06
C LEU A 239 13.60 -21.58 36.07
N ASN A 240 13.77 -21.28 37.36
CA ASN A 240 12.82 -21.71 38.40
C ASN A 240 11.45 -21.06 38.15
N SER A 241 10.46 -21.91 37.83
CA SER A 241 9.09 -21.52 37.48
C SER A 241 8.35 -20.82 38.63
N ASP A 242 8.73 -21.07 39.88
CA ASP A 242 8.09 -20.49 41.06
C ASP A 242 8.70 -19.13 41.46
N THR A 243 9.97 -18.86 41.12
CA THR A 243 10.67 -17.63 41.56
C THR A 243 10.93 -16.61 40.47
N LEU A 244 10.87 -16.96 39.17
CA LEU A 244 11.00 -16.09 37.97
C LEU A 244 11.39 -14.61 38.26
N ILE A 245 12.67 -14.41 38.61
CA ILE A 245 13.17 -13.20 39.29
C ILE A 245 13.45 -12.04 38.30
N SER A 246 13.54 -12.30 37.00
CA SER A 246 13.77 -11.24 35.99
C SER A 246 12.49 -10.87 35.23
N SER A 247 12.24 -9.56 35.09
CA SER A 247 11.13 -9.02 34.30
C SER A 247 11.12 -9.55 32.85
N LYS A 248 12.31 -9.81 32.29
CA LYS A 248 12.53 -10.35 30.95
C LYS A 248 11.98 -11.77 30.78
N VAL A 249 12.35 -12.71 31.66
CA VAL A 249 11.85 -14.10 31.58
C VAL A 249 10.36 -14.15 31.92
N SER A 250 9.89 -13.35 32.88
CA SER A 250 8.47 -13.29 33.23
C SER A 250 7.59 -12.83 32.05
N ARG A 251 8.04 -11.89 31.22
CA ARG A 251 7.31 -11.43 30.02
C ARG A 251 7.24 -12.47 28.91
N ARG A 252 8.21 -13.37 28.83
CA ARG A 252 8.29 -14.46 27.83
C ARG A 252 7.65 -15.77 28.30
N THR A 253 7.17 -15.81 29.55
CA THR A 253 6.61 -17.02 30.15
C THR A 253 5.11 -17.08 29.96
N ILE A 254 4.62 -18.25 29.54
CA ILE A 254 3.22 -18.64 29.51
C ILE A 254 3.00 -19.65 30.64
N ARG A 255 2.08 -19.30 31.55
CA ARG A 255 1.62 -20.18 32.63
C ARG A 255 0.19 -20.60 32.36
N ARG A 256 -0.29 -21.57 33.15
CA ARG A 256 -1.68 -22.04 33.05
C ARG A 256 -2.70 -20.90 33.19
N VAL A 257 -2.41 -19.89 34.00
CA VAL A 257 -3.29 -18.72 34.19
C VAL A 257 -3.42 -17.92 32.89
N ASP A 258 -2.30 -17.63 32.20
CA ASP A 258 -2.31 -16.93 30.91
C ASP A 258 -3.12 -17.70 29.85
N VAL A 259 -3.01 -19.03 29.84
CA VAL A 259 -3.76 -19.90 28.92
C VAL A 259 -5.26 -19.83 29.20
N VAL A 260 -5.67 -19.87 30.47
CA VAL A 260 -7.09 -19.78 30.85
C VAL A 260 -7.66 -18.39 30.53
N GLU A 261 -6.88 -17.33 30.74
CA GLU A 261 -7.26 -15.95 30.44
C GLU A 261 -7.45 -15.72 28.94
N ALA A 262 -6.50 -16.18 28.11
CA ALA A 262 -6.60 -16.09 26.65
C ALA A 262 -7.81 -16.84 26.08
N LEU A 263 -8.23 -17.92 26.75
CA LEU A 263 -9.41 -18.71 26.36
C LEU A 263 -10.74 -18.20 26.95
N SER A 264 -10.72 -17.10 27.71
CA SER A 264 -11.92 -16.45 28.19
C SER A 264 -12.68 -15.75 27.05
N PRO A 265 -13.99 -15.46 27.19
CA PRO A 265 -14.75 -14.71 26.17
C PRO A 265 -14.14 -13.35 25.83
N ALA A 266 -13.52 -12.67 26.81
CA ALA A 266 -12.82 -11.41 26.59
C ALA A 266 -11.51 -11.60 25.81
N GLY A 267 -10.72 -12.64 26.13
CA GLY A 267 -9.48 -12.96 25.43
C GLY A 267 -9.68 -13.45 23.99
N ILE A 268 -10.76 -14.18 23.73
CA ILE A 268 -11.11 -14.63 22.37
C ILE A 268 -11.58 -13.46 21.50
N ASN A 269 -12.35 -12.52 22.07
CA ASN A 269 -12.78 -11.30 21.38
C ASN A 269 -11.60 -10.36 21.11
N SER A 270 -10.59 -10.26 21.99
CA SER A 270 -9.39 -9.47 21.73
C SER A 270 -8.47 -10.09 20.66
N ALA A 271 -8.45 -11.42 20.52
CA ALA A 271 -7.70 -12.10 19.47
C ALA A 271 -8.37 -11.96 18.08
N THR A 272 -9.70 -11.81 18.03
CA THR A 272 -10.47 -11.57 16.80
C THR A 272 -10.62 -10.08 16.46
N GLN A 273 -10.43 -9.18 17.42
CA GLN A 273 -10.35 -7.73 17.24
C GLN A 273 -9.00 -7.20 17.76
N SER A 274 -7.88 -7.40 17.04
CA SER A 274 -6.67 -6.58 17.16
C SER A 274 -5.52 -7.11 16.29
N ARG A 275 -5.42 -6.62 15.05
CA ARG A 275 -4.20 -5.89 14.70
C ARG A 275 -4.63 -4.43 14.72
N SER A 276 -4.26 -3.68 15.77
CA SER A 276 -4.49 -2.24 15.76
C SER A 276 -3.95 -1.67 14.45
N VAL A 277 -4.73 -0.84 13.76
CA VAL A 277 -4.26 -0.16 12.55
C VAL A 277 -3.15 0.79 13.01
N SER A 278 -1.90 0.43 12.74
CA SER A 278 -0.75 1.21 13.19
C SER A 278 0.36 1.28 12.15
N ASN A 279 1.08 2.40 12.16
CA ASN A 279 2.35 2.62 11.46
C ASN A 279 3.51 2.91 12.43
N THR A 280 3.27 2.84 13.75
CA THR A 280 4.28 3.15 14.78
C THR A 280 5.41 2.12 14.85
N TRP A 281 5.27 0.98 14.18
CA TRP A 281 6.27 -0.09 14.07
C TRP A 281 7.57 0.35 13.39
N SER A 282 7.60 1.54 12.79
CA SER A 282 8.78 2.16 12.15
C SER A 282 9.68 2.95 13.12
N ARG A 283 9.24 3.16 14.37
CA ARG A 283 10.04 3.88 15.38
C ARG A 283 9.90 3.21 16.74
N GLU A 284 10.64 2.13 16.92
CA GLU A 284 10.71 1.44 18.22
C GLU A 284 11.17 2.41 19.32
N PRO A 285 10.52 2.39 20.50
CA PRO A 285 10.99 3.15 21.64
C PRO A 285 12.43 2.79 21.98
N ALA A 286 13.25 3.77 22.31
CA ALA A 286 14.63 3.54 22.68
C ALA A 286 14.69 2.67 23.95
N SER A 287 15.43 1.56 23.89
CA SER A 287 15.61 0.64 25.02
C SER A 287 16.35 1.28 26.21
N ASN A 288 17.09 2.37 25.98
CA ASN A 288 17.77 3.16 27.00
C ASN A 288 17.01 4.44 27.38
N PHE A 289 15.67 4.43 27.33
CA PHE A 289 14.85 5.52 27.82
C PHE A 289 14.88 5.59 29.35
N VAL A 290 15.22 6.77 29.88
CA VAL A 290 15.38 7.01 31.32
C VAL A 290 14.49 8.17 31.74
N GLY A 291 13.82 7.99 32.88
CA GLY A 291 13.10 9.08 33.53
C GLY A 291 11.77 9.47 32.88
N ARG A 292 11.36 10.73 33.07
CA ARG A 292 10.17 11.36 32.46
C ARG A 292 8.80 10.80 32.84
N ARG A 293 8.73 10.07 33.95
CA ARG A 293 7.46 9.51 34.44
C ARG A 293 6.43 10.61 34.69
N GLU A 294 6.83 11.71 35.31
CA GLU A 294 5.95 12.85 35.55
C GLU A 294 5.37 13.46 34.26
N VAL A 295 6.17 13.56 33.20
CA VAL A 295 5.71 14.11 31.90
C VAL A 295 4.71 13.15 31.25
N LEU A 296 4.96 11.83 31.28
CA LEU A 296 4.04 10.83 30.77
C LEU A 296 2.73 10.77 31.58
N ASP A 297 2.82 10.93 32.90
CA ASP A 297 1.66 11.02 33.80
C ASP A 297 0.86 12.31 33.50
N GLN A 298 1.53 13.44 33.23
CA GLN A 298 0.86 14.68 32.80
C GLN A 298 0.17 14.53 31.43
N ILE A 299 0.79 13.85 30.47
CA ILE A 299 0.17 13.53 29.17
C ILE A 299 -1.11 12.72 29.40
N THR A 300 -1.03 11.67 30.22
CA THR A 300 -2.17 10.81 30.56
C THR A 300 -3.28 11.61 31.24
N ALA A 301 -2.96 12.40 32.26
CA ALA A 301 -3.92 13.21 32.99
C ALA A 301 -4.62 14.25 32.11
N ALA A 302 -3.89 14.85 31.16
CA ALA A 302 -4.45 15.85 30.26
C ALA A 302 -5.34 15.22 29.17
N ILE A 303 -5.01 14.01 28.72
CA ILE A 303 -5.82 13.24 27.75
C ILE A 303 -7.10 12.68 28.39
N ASP A 304 -7.02 12.22 29.65
CA ASP A 304 -8.14 11.59 30.36
C ASP A 304 -9.04 12.58 31.12
N GLY A 305 -8.53 13.77 31.46
CA GLY A 305 -9.21 14.72 32.34
C GLY A 305 -10.44 15.41 31.75
N HIS A 306 -10.54 15.59 30.42
CA HIS A 306 -11.66 16.28 29.75
C HIS A 306 -12.02 15.62 28.41
N PRO A 307 -12.58 14.40 28.42
CA PRO A 307 -12.58 13.50 27.27
C PRO A 307 -13.39 13.98 26.05
N ALA A 308 -14.23 15.02 26.18
CA ALA A 308 -15.07 15.54 25.10
C ALA A 308 -14.67 16.94 24.60
N GLU A 309 -13.91 17.75 25.35
CA GLU A 309 -13.69 19.18 25.01
C GLU A 309 -12.26 19.53 24.58
N ASN A 310 -11.26 18.71 24.95
CA ASN A 310 -9.87 18.91 24.54
C ASN A 310 -9.26 17.57 24.08
N PRO A 311 -9.43 17.21 22.80
CA PRO A 311 -8.92 15.93 22.30
C PRO A 311 -7.42 15.95 22.01
N ALA A 312 -6.76 17.11 22.14
CA ALA A 312 -5.37 17.30 21.72
C ALA A 312 -4.53 17.96 22.80
N ILE A 313 -3.23 17.62 22.81
CA ILE A 313 -2.21 18.25 23.63
C ILE A 313 -0.93 18.46 22.84
N ALA A 314 -0.23 19.57 23.09
CA ALA A 314 1.07 19.85 22.48
C ALA A 314 2.22 19.76 23.49
N LEU A 315 3.20 18.93 23.18
CA LEU A 315 4.50 18.86 23.83
C LEU A 315 5.40 19.92 23.20
N ILE A 316 5.68 20.99 23.96
CA ILE A 316 6.55 22.08 23.53
C ILE A 316 7.89 21.93 24.24
N GLY A 317 8.98 22.02 23.50
CA GLY A 317 10.31 21.91 24.08
C GLY A 317 11.37 22.02 23.02
N MET A 318 12.63 22.21 23.41
CA MET A 318 13.72 22.42 22.46
C MET A 318 13.97 21.19 21.56
N SER A 319 14.68 21.37 20.45
CA SER A 319 15.05 20.25 19.57
C SER A 319 16.02 19.28 20.28
N GLY A 320 15.88 17.97 20.06
CA GLY A 320 16.70 16.95 20.73
C GLY A 320 16.38 16.69 22.21
N VAL A 321 15.36 17.33 22.78
CA VAL A 321 14.93 17.13 24.19
C VAL A 321 14.21 15.78 24.44
N GLY A 322 13.87 15.06 23.37
CA GLY A 322 13.19 13.75 23.45
C GLY A 322 11.67 13.78 23.31
N LYS A 323 11.07 14.81 22.69
CA LYS A 323 9.61 14.86 22.48
C LYS A 323 9.10 13.70 21.63
N SER A 324 9.73 13.43 20.50
CA SER A 324 9.37 12.29 19.65
C SER A 324 9.58 10.97 20.40
N GLU A 325 10.65 10.84 21.19
CA GLU A 325 10.82 9.67 22.05
C GLU A 325 9.67 9.52 23.06
N LEU A 326 9.21 10.61 23.67
CA LEU A 326 8.03 10.58 24.56
C LEU A 326 6.76 10.12 23.84
N LEU A 327 6.54 10.55 22.59
CA LEU A 327 5.43 10.07 21.77
C LEU A 327 5.51 8.55 21.56
N ALA A 328 6.70 8.03 21.22
CA ALA A 328 6.92 6.60 21.00
C ALA A 328 6.72 5.78 22.30
N GLN A 329 7.26 6.25 23.41
CA GLN A 329 7.10 5.63 24.73
C GLN A 329 5.64 5.61 25.18
N TYR A 330 4.89 6.70 24.95
CA TYR A 330 3.47 6.76 25.27
C TYR A 330 2.67 5.79 24.39
N ALA A 331 2.88 5.84 23.06
CA ALA A 331 2.22 4.96 22.10
C ALA A 331 2.39 3.48 22.45
N TRP A 332 3.63 3.09 22.81
CA TRP A 332 3.97 1.71 23.14
C TRP A 332 3.34 1.25 24.47
N ARG A 333 3.28 2.13 25.48
CA ARG A 333 2.64 1.80 26.77
C ARG A 333 1.13 1.63 26.67
N HIS A 334 0.49 2.38 25.78
CA HIS A 334 -0.96 2.42 25.63
C HIS A 334 -1.45 1.70 24.36
N GLU A 335 -0.64 0.82 23.76
CA GLU A 335 -0.95 0.16 22.48
C GLU A 335 -2.30 -0.57 22.50
N ASN A 336 -2.64 -1.19 23.63
CA ASN A 336 -3.87 -1.96 23.81
C ASN A 336 -5.09 -1.12 24.21
N GLU A 337 -4.95 0.20 24.37
CA GLU A 337 -6.03 1.09 24.83
C GLU A 337 -6.76 1.80 23.68
N TYR A 338 -6.18 1.77 22.48
CA TYR A 338 -6.69 2.46 21.29
C TYR A 338 -7.00 1.47 20.17
N GLU A 339 -8.05 1.74 19.40
CA GLU A 339 -8.45 0.95 18.23
C GLU A 339 -7.42 1.06 17.09
N PHE A 340 -6.74 2.20 17.01
CA PHE A 340 -5.67 2.48 16.06
C PHE A 340 -4.69 3.51 16.63
N ILE A 341 -3.42 3.41 16.25
CA ILE A 341 -2.37 4.37 16.64
C ILE A 341 -1.61 4.79 15.39
N TRP A 342 -1.59 6.08 15.08
CA TRP A 342 -0.98 6.56 13.84
C TRP A 342 -0.01 7.71 14.07
N TRP A 343 1.23 7.51 13.61
CA TRP A 343 2.29 8.49 13.59
C TRP A 343 2.26 9.31 12.31
N VAL A 344 2.34 10.62 12.43
CA VAL A 344 2.28 11.58 11.33
C VAL A 344 3.41 12.57 11.47
N ARG A 345 4.28 12.69 10.47
CA ARG A 345 5.21 13.83 10.40
C ARG A 345 4.46 15.05 9.90
N ALA A 346 4.70 16.19 10.51
CA ALA A 346 3.88 17.37 10.27
C ALA A 346 4.69 18.66 10.18
N ASP A 347 5.93 18.62 9.69
CA ASP A 347 6.71 19.82 9.40
C ASP A 347 5.99 20.81 8.45
N SER A 348 5.10 20.28 7.60
CA SER A 348 4.17 21.02 6.76
C SER A 348 2.82 20.30 6.64
N TRP A 349 1.80 20.99 6.13
CA TRP A 349 0.52 20.35 5.78
C TRP A 349 0.69 19.27 4.70
N GLY A 350 1.60 19.47 3.73
CA GLY A 350 1.87 18.51 2.67
C GLY A 350 2.36 17.16 3.23
N SER A 351 3.39 17.20 4.07
CA SER A 351 3.95 16.03 4.76
C SER A 351 2.91 15.36 5.65
N MET A 352 2.15 16.15 6.41
CA MET A 352 1.05 15.65 7.24
C MET A 352 -0.02 14.93 6.42
N SER A 353 -0.43 15.50 5.28
CA SER A 353 -1.44 14.91 4.41
C SER A 353 -0.94 13.63 3.75
N SER A 354 0.35 13.58 3.37
CA SER A 354 1.00 12.40 2.81
C SER A 354 1.07 11.27 3.83
N ASP A 355 1.51 11.54 5.06
CA ASP A 355 1.60 10.53 6.13
C ASP A 355 0.22 10.10 6.66
N LEU A 356 -0.81 10.95 6.53
CA LEU A 356 -2.21 10.60 6.83
C LEU A 356 -2.90 9.84 5.70
N THR A 357 -2.41 9.93 4.45
CA THR A 357 -3.02 9.24 3.32
C THR A 357 -3.07 7.73 3.52
N PRO A 358 -2.00 7.03 3.96
CA PRO A 358 -2.08 5.61 4.25
C PRO A 358 -2.98 5.27 5.46
N LEU A 359 -3.24 6.21 6.39
CA LEU A 359 -4.27 6.02 7.41
C LEU A 359 -5.66 6.09 6.79
N CYS A 360 -5.92 7.10 5.96
CA CYS A 360 -7.17 7.23 5.22
C CYS A 360 -7.44 6.00 4.37
N GLU A 361 -6.41 5.49 3.68
CA GLU A 361 -6.47 4.23 2.95
C GLU A 361 -6.90 3.10 3.88
N LYS A 362 -6.17 2.82 4.97
CA LYS A 362 -6.49 1.72 5.90
C LYS A 362 -7.85 1.85 6.59
N LEU A 363 -8.34 3.07 6.83
CA LEU A 363 -9.65 3.34 7.43
C LEU A 363 -10.78 3.44 6.38
N GLY A 364 -10.45 3.40 5.09
CA GLY A 364 -11.39 3.52 3.97
C GLY A 364 -12.07 4.89 3.87
N LEU A 365 -11.32 5.96 4.14
CA LEU A 365 -11.71 7.38 4.08
C LEU A 365 -11.07 8.06 2.85
N SER A 366 -11.67 9.16 2.38
CA SER A 366 -11.08 9.98 1.30
C SER A 366 -9.76 10.65 1.73
N THR A 367 -8.87 10.94 0.77
CA THR A 367 -7.56 11.55 1.04
C THR A 367 -7.70 12.93 1.71
N PRO A 368 -6.80 13.27 2.65
CA PRO A 368 -6.85 14.52 3.40
C PRO A 368 -6.51 15.76 2.55
N GLU A 369 -6.19 15.59 1.27
CA GLU A 369 -5.95 16.69 0.32
C GLU A 369 -7.24 17.43 -0.07
N SER A 370 -8.39 16.75 0.02
CA SER A 370 -9.70 17.34 -0.23
C SER A 370 -10.36 17.86 1.05
N SER A 371 -11.15 18.93 0.94
CA SER A 371 -11.93 19.45 2.08
C SER A 371 -12.93 18.42 2.62
N ASP A 372 -13.51 17.59 1.75
CA ASP A 372 -14.38 16.47 2.14
C ASP A 372 -13.60 15.36 2.88
N GLY A 373 -12.40 14.99 2.43
CA GLY A 373 -11.56 14.01 3.12
C GLY A 373 -11.19 14.44 4.54
N ILE A 374 -10.80 15.70 4.74
CA ILE A 374 -10.56 16.26 6.08
C ILE A 374 -11.83 16.17 6.94
N GLN A 375 -12.99 16.46 6.37
CA GLN A 375 -14.27 16.39 7.09
C GLN A 375 -14.65 14.95 7.46
N GLN A 376 -14.43 13.98 6.57
CA GLN A 376 -14.64 12.56 6.83
C GLN A 376 -13.75 12.06 7.97
N MET A 377 -12.47 12.42 7.97
CA MET A 377 -11.54 12.06 9.05
C MET A 377 -11.97 12.63 10.39
N LYS A 378 -12.34 13.92 10.44
CA LYS A 378 -12.84 14.54 11.67
C LYS A 378 -14.07 13.83 12.22
N GLU A 379 -14.97 13.38 11.34
CA GLU A 379 -16.15 12.62 11.75
C GLU A 379 -15.80 11.20 12.23
N TYR A 380 -14.84 10.56 11.57
CA TYR A 380 -14.33 9.26 12.01
C TYR A 380 -13.69 9.34 13.41
N PHE A 381 -12.84 10.34 13.64
CA PHE A 381 -12.17 10.60 14.92
C PHE A 381 -13.13 10.97 16.05
N ARG A 382 -14.32 11.49 15.74
CA ARG A 382 -15.38 11.72 16.75
C ARG A 382 -15.94 10.45 17.35
N THR A 383 -15.93 9.35 16.60
CA THR A 383 -16.66 8.13 16.95
C THR A 383 -15.76 6.96 17.33
N HIS A 384 -14.50 6.95 16.88
CA HIS A 384 -13.54 5.86 17.09
C HIS A 384 -12.40 6.28 18.02
N ARG A 385 -12.03 5.42 18.96
CA ARG A 385 -11.00 5.70 19.96
C ARG A 385 -9.60 5.41 19.40
N GLY A 386 -9.02 6.36 18.68
CA GLY A 386 -7.65 6.26 18.18
C GLY A 386 -6.65 7.17 18.88
N LEU A 387 -5.36 6.98 18.60
CA LEU A 387 -4.27 7.87 19.01
C LEU A 387 -3.52 8.36 17.77
N ILE A 388 -3.51 9.67 17.52
CA ILE A 388 -2.77 10.32 16.43
C ILE A 388 -1.58 11.06 17.04
N LEU A 389 -0.38 10.72 16.61
CA LEU A 389 0.88 11.30 17.06
C LEU A 389 1.39 12.23 15.96
N ILE A 390 1.30 13.54 16.18
CA ILE A 390 1.69 14.56 15.20
C ILE A 390 3.09 15.07 15.56
N ASP A 391 4.13 14.53 14.93
CA ASP A 391 5.52 14.82 15.25
C ASP A 391 6.08 15.99 14.42
N GLY A 392 6.57 17.03 15.10
CA GLY A 392 7.27 18.15 14.48
C GLY A 392 6.38 19.26 13.90
N ALA A 393 5.13 19.40 14.34
CA ALA A 393 4.19 20.33 13.72
C ALA A 393 4.42 21.81 14.08
N PRO A 394 4.57 22.74 13.10
CA PRO A 394 4.41 24.16 13.38
C PRO A 394 2.95 24.47 13.75
N ALA A 395 2.70 25.59 14.44
CA ALA A 395 1.34 26.06 14.73
C ALA A 395 0.71 26.70 13.49
N ASP A 396 0.76 26.00 12.37
CA ASP A 396 0.12 26.40 11.12
C ASP A 396 -1.40 26.27 11.22
N HIS A 397 -2.12 27.21 10.58
CA HIS A 397 -3.57 27.27 10.65
C HIS A 397 -4.25 26.03 10.03
N LYS A 398 -3.70 25.42 8.98
CA LYS A 398 -4.28 24.20 8.38
C LYS A 398 -4.11 23.00 9.31
N ILE A 399 -2.92 22.82 9.88
CA ILE A 399 -2.62 21.73 10.84
C ILE A 399 -3.49 21.88 12.09
N ALA A 400 -3.54 23.07 12.69
CA ALA A 400 -4.37 23.32 13.87
C ALA A 400 -5.86 23.08 13.58
N ASN A 401 -6.34 23.47 12.39
CA ASN A 401 -7.74 23.24 12.00
C ASN A 401 -8.08 21.79 11.73
N PHE A 402 -7.12 20.92 11.44
CA PHE A 402 -7.38 19.49 11.24
C PHE A 402 -7.89 18.83 12.52
N ILE A 403 -7.40 19.28 13.68
CA ILE A 403 -7.78 18.74 14.98
C ILE A 403 -9.26 19.09 15.26
N PRO A 404 -10.14 18.08 15.44
CA PRO A 404 -11.54 18.33 15.76
C PRO A 404 -11.68 18.91 17.17
N ARG A 405 -12.68 19.78 17.41
CA ARG A 405 -12.95 20.34 18.74
C ARG A 405 -13.45 19.30 19.75
N VAL A 406 -14.13 18.27 19.26
CA VAL A 406 -14.69 17.16 20.03
C VAL A 406 -14.27 15.89 19.30
N SER A 407 -13.68 14.92 20.02
CA SER A 407 -13.13 13.71 19.42
C SER A 407 -13.07 12.56 20.41
N ALA A 408 -13.36 11.34 19.97
CA ALA A 408 -13.04 10.11 20.68
C ALA A 408 -11.55 9.75 20.51
N ALA A 409 -10.97 10.06 19.35
CA ALA A 409 -9.54 9.97 19.11
C ALA A 409 -8.76 11.06 19.88
N ARG A 410 -7.51 10.73 20.25
CA ARG A 410 -6.59 11.60 20.99
C ARG A 410 -5.45 12.04 20.10
N PHE A 411 -5.02 13.28 20.24
CA PHE A 411 -3.93 13.86 19.44
C PHE A 411 -2.80 14.30 20.37
N ILE A 412 -1.59 13.81 20.14
CA ILE A 412 -0.40 14.28 20.85
C ILE A 412 0.54 14.90 19.83
N ILE A 413 0.82 16.18 20.01
CA ILE A 413 1.57 16.99 19.05
C ILE A 413 2.95 17.23 19.65
N SER A 414 4.03 17.00 18.90
CA SER A 414 5.35 17.49 19.27
C SER A 414 5.66 18.75 18.46
N SER A 415 6.17 19.80 19.11
CA SER A 415 6.49 21.05 18.42
C SER A 415 7.63 21.85 19.05
N LEU A 416 8.28 22.68 18.23
CA LEU A 416 9.15 23.78 18.65
C LEU A 416 8.38 25.11 18.75
N ASP A 417 7.20 25.19 18.14
CA ASP A 417 6.44 26.43 17.97
C ASP A 417 5.58 26.74 19.20
N GLN A 418 5.96 27.79 19.94
CA GLN A 418 5.24 28.19 21.15
C GLN A 418 3.80 28.68 20.88
N ARG A 419 3.46 29.02 19.62
CA ARG A 419 2.11 29.47 19.26
C ARG A 419 1.04 28.39 19.43
N TRP A 420 1.41 27.12 19.61
CA TRP A 420 0.45 26.05 19.97
C TRP A 420 -0.34 26.35 21.25
N VAL A 421 0.18 27.17 22.16
CA VAL A 421 -0.53 27.60 23.38
C VAL A 421 -1.86 28.33 23.10
N SER A 422 -2.04 28.93 21.91
CA SER A 422 -3.31 29.54 21.53
C SER A 422 -4.31 28.56 20.90
N HIS A 423 -3.92 27.29 20.68
CA HIS A 423 -4.73 26.29 19.99
C HIS A 423 -5.13 25.11 20.88
N VAL A 424 -4.20 24.58 21.68
CA VAL A 424 -4.41 23.39 22.53
C VAL A 424 -3.65 23.54 23.85
N PRO A 425 -4.02 22.79 24.92
CA PRO A 425 -3.20 22.70 26.12
C PRO A 425 -1.77 22.25 25.81
N THR A 426 -0.78 22.82 26.52
CA THR A 426 0.63 22.58 26.25
C THR A 426 1.37 22.05 27.47
N ILE A 427 2.22 21.05 27.28
CA ILE A 427 3.19 20.58 28.29
C ILE A 427 4.59 21.01 27.86
N GLN A 428 5.30 21.72 28.75
CA GLN A 428 6.68 22.10 28.51
C GLN A 428 7.62 20.93 28.84
N VAL A 429 8.30 20.40 27.82
CA VAL A 429 9.33 19.37 27.95
C VAL A 429 10.69 20.04 28.13
N LEU A 430 11.18 20.02 29.37
CA LEU A 430 12.49 20.54 29.76
C LEU A 430 13.62 19.52 29.49
N PRO A 431 14.91 19.90 29.49
CA PRO A 431 16.02 18.94 29.54
C PRO A 431 15.92 17.97 30.73
N LEU A 432 16.62 16.84 30.68
CA LEU A 432 16.63 15.88 31.77
C LEU A 432 17.21 16.53 33.04
N PRO A 433 16.58 16.29 34.21
CA PRO A 433 17.19 16.54 35.50
C PRO A 433 18.57 15.88 35.64
N GLU A 434 19.37 16.36 36.58
CA GLU A 434 20.76 15.92 36.72
C GLU A 434 20.87 14.42 37.05
N ASP A 435 19.99 13.90 37.91
CA ASP A 435 19.89 12.50 38.28
C ASP A 435 19.46 11.61 37.10
N GLU A 436 18.44 11.99 36.35
CA GLU A 436 18.01 11.27 35.14
C GLU A 436 19.09 11.30 34.04
N SER A 437 19.81 12.41 33.92
CA SER A 437 20.94 12.57 32.99
C SER A 437 22.10 11.64 33.35
N GLN A 438 22.46 11.56 34.63
CA GLN A 438 23.49 10.65 35.12
C GLN A 438 23.09 9.18 34.90
N LEU A 439 21.82 8.83 35.14
CA LEU A 439 21.28 7.50 34.87
C LEU A 439 21.40 7.14 33.38
N LEU A 440 21.03 8.05 32.47
CA LEU A 440 21.17 7.84 31.02
C LEU A 440 22.63 7.61 30.62
N LEU A 441 23.55 8.41 31.16
CA LEU A 441 24.99 8.27 30.89
C LEU A 441 25.54 6.94 31.45
N SER A 442 25.10 6.53 32.64
CA SER A 442 25.57 5.29 33.29
C SER A 442 25.20 4.03 32.52
N GLY A 443 24.14 4.06 31.72
CA GLY A 443 23.76 2.95 30.83
C GLY A 443 24.76 2.67 29.71
N VAL A 444 25.56 3.67 29.32
CA VAL A 444 26.63 3.54 28.30
C VAL A 444 28.02 3.54 28.95
N LEU A 445 28.23 4.38 29.96
CA LEU A 445 29.51 4.58 30.66
C LEU A 445 29.52 3.83 32.01
N THR A 446 29.29 2.52 31.97
CA THR A 446 29.00 1.68 33.15
C THR A 446 30.09 1.64 34.23
N THR A 447 31.34 1.90 33.88
CA THR A 447 32.51 1.85 34.78
C THR A 447 32.95 3.21 35.31
N THR A 448 32.22 4.29 34.98
CA THR A 448 32.61 5.67 35.34
C THR A 448 32.13 6.07 36.73
N PRO A 449 32.96 6.75 37.56
CA PRO A 449 32.53 7.31 38.84
C PRO A 449 31.40 8.35 38.70
N GLN A 450 30.47 8.36 39.66
CA GLN A 450 29.30 9.24 39.62
C GLN A 450 29.65 10.73 39.57
N ASP A 451 30.72 11.17 40.25
CA ASP A 451 31.19 12.56 40.23
C ASP A 451 31.60 13.04 38.83
N ASP A 452 32.15 12.14 38.00
CA ASP A 452 32.55 12.46 36.64
C ASP A 452 31.35 12.48 35.68
N LEU A 453 30.34 11.65 35.93
CA LEU A 453 29.05 11.71 35.24
C LEU A 453 28.29 13.01 35.57
N ALA A 454 28.36 13.49 36.82
CA ALA A 454 27.77 14.76 37.24
C ALA A 454 28.40 15.96 36.51
N LYS A 455 29.74 16.00 36.41
CA LYS A 455 30.45 17.04 35.64
C LYS A 455 30.04 17.06 34.17
N LEU A 456 29.91 15.89 33.56
CA LEU A 456 29.50 15.74 32.17
C LEU A 456 28.04 16.17 31.95
N SER A 457 27.14 15.73 32.84
CA SER A 457 25.73 16.14 32.85
C SER A 457 25.59 17.67 32.92
N ASN A 458 26.33 18.30 33.84
CA ASN A 458 26.36 19.75 34.00
C ASN A 458 26.93 20.47 32.76
N ALA A 459 27.97 19.93 32.11
CA ALA A 459 28.51 20.52 30.88
C ALA A 459 27.52 20.49 29.70
N LEU A 460 26.58 19.54 29.68
CA LEU A 460 25.65 19.31 28.57
C LEU A 460 24.21 19.79 28.85
N HIS A 461 23.98 20.37 30.03
CA HIS A 461 22.68 20.89 30.48
C HIS A 461 21.51 19.90 30.29
N GLY A 462 21.75 18.60 30.49
CA GLY A 462 20.71 17.58 30.51
C GLY A 462 20.02 17.27 29.17
N LEU A 463 20.55 17.72 28.02
CA LEU A 463 19.91 17.44 26.73
C LEU A 463 20.15 15.97 26.32
N PRO A 464 19.12 15.10 26.18
CA PRO A 464 19.29 13.67 25.93
C PRO A 464 20.13 13.34 24.69
N LEU A 465 19.90 14.06 23.58
CA LEU A 465 20.66 13.85 22.35
C LEU A 465 22.16 14.17 22.55
N ALA A 466 22.47 15.26 23.24
CA ALA A 466 23.86 15.65 23.54
C ALA A 466 24.53 14.66 24.50
N LEU A 467 23.80 14.20 25.52
CA LEU A 467 24.27 13.17 26.47
C LEU A 467 24.59 11.86 25.75
N LYS A 468 23.71 11.38 24.87
CA LYS A 468 23.93 10.14 24.09
C LYS A 468 25.16 10.26 23.18
N GLN A 469 25.30 11.38 22.47
CA GLN A 469 26.45 11.64 21.60
C GLN A 469 27.76 11.78 22.37
N ALA A 470 27.75 12.48 23.50
CA ALA A 470 28.91 12.59 24.38
C ALA A 470 29.33 11.22 24.96
N ALA A 471 28.37 10.43 25.42
CA ALA A 471 28.64 9.08 25.92
C ALA A 471 29.19 8.17 24.82
N GLY A 472 28.62 8.23 23.61
CA GLY A 472 29.16 7.54 22.42
C GLY A 472 30.60 7.93 22.13
N TYR A 473 30.90 9.24 22.09
CA TYR A 473 32.26 9.76 21.89
C TYR A 473 33.24 9.27 22.97
N ILE A 474 32.87 9.38 24.25
CA ILE A 474 33.71 8.96 25.37
C ILE A 474 33.98 7.46 25.29
N SER A 475 32.93 6.65 25.10
CA SER A 475 33.06 5.20 24.94
C SER A 475 33.94 4.83 23.74
N ALA A 476 33.84 5.58 22.65
CA ALA A 476 34.59 5.32 21.42
C ALA A 476 36.08 5.68 21.53
N SER A 477 36.38 6.72 22.30
CA SER A 477 37.71 7.33 22.37
C SER A 477 38.51 6.92 23.59
N GLY A 478 37.86 6.41 24.63
CA GLY A 478 38.47 6.02 25.89
C GLY A 478 38.97 7.20 26.74
N ILE A 479 38.65 8.45 26.38
CA ILE A 479 39.01 9.61 27.22
C ILE A 479 38.15 9.65 28.48
N SER A 480 38.63 10.27 29.55
CA SER A 480 37.81 10.41 30.75
C SER A 480 36.67 11.43 30.55
N PRO A 481 35.49 11.22 31.15
CA PRO A 481 34.39 12.19 31.10
C PRO A 481 34.76 13.57 31.63
N SER A 482 35.65 13.65 32.62
CA SER A 482 36.20 14.92 33.12
C SER A 482 36.93 15.70 32.02
N VAL A 483 37.82 15.05 31.25
CA VAL A 483 38.54 15.68 30.14
C VAL A 483 37.58 16.11 29.04
N TYR A 484 36.62 15.26 28.67
CA TYR A 484 35.63 15.61 27.65
C TYR A 484 34.76 16.81 28.09
N SER A 485 34.36 16.86 29.37
CA SER A 485 33.60 17.99 29.92
C SER A 485 34.36 19.32 29.81
N GLU A 486 35.67 19.31 29.99
CA GLU A 486 36.52 20.48 29.78
C GLU A 486 36.60 20.89 28.30
N MET A 487 36.70 19.91 27.39
CA MET A 487 36.66 20.18 25.94
C MET A 487 35.34 20.84 25.53
N VAL A 488 34.20 20.31 25.99
CA VAL A 488 32.87 20.88 25.73
C VAL A 488 32.77 22.30 26.26
N ARG A 489 33.22 22.57 27.50
CA ARG A 489 33.24 23.91 28.09
C ARG A 489 34.12 24.88 27.31
N SER A 490 35.30 24.44 26.88
CA SER A 490 36.22 25.24 26.07
C SER A 490 35.59 25.61 24.73
N ARG A 491 35.04 24.63 24.01
CA ARG A 491 34.38 24.85 22.71
C ARG A 491 33.12 25.71 22.85
N THR A 492 32.37 25.56 23.93
CA THR A 492 31.20 26.41 24.23
C THR A 492 31.61 27.89 24.40
N ARG A 493 32.74 28.18 25.07
CA ARG A 493 33.25 29.56 25.19
C ARG A 493 33.65 30.14 23.83
N GLU A 494 34.32 29.35 23.00
CA GLU A 494 34.69 29.78 21.65
C GLU A 494 33.46 30.13 20.80
N LEU A 495 32.38 29.34 20.91
CA LEU A 495 31.12 29.59 20.20
C LEU A 495 30.38 30.84 20.73
N LEU A 496 30.45 31.10 22.04
CA LEU A 496 29.92 32.32 22.66
C LEU A 496 30.62 33.58 22.15
N ASP A 497 31.94 33.54 22.02
CA ASP A 497 32.74 34.66 21.51
C ASP A 497 32.41 34.98 20.05
N ARG A 498 31.86 34.02 19.29
CA ARG A 498 31.39 34.17 17.91
C ARG A 498 29.91 34.54 17.77
N SER A 499 29.24 34.91 18.87
CA SER A 499 27.81 35.28 18.89
C SER A 499 26.85 34.19 18.36
N ALA A 500 27.19 32.91 18.55
CA ALA A 500 26.29 31.81 18.23
C ALA A 500 25.01 31.83 19.11
N PRO A 501 23.84 31.38 18.61
CA PRO A 501 22.62 31.32 19.41
C PRO A 501 22.83 30.52 20.71
N PRO A 502 22.35 30.99 21.88
CA PRO A 502 22.54 30.28 23.15
C PRO A 502 21.86 28.91 23.20
N GLU A 503 20.82 28.77 22.39
CA GLU A 503 19.99 27.58 22.28
C GLU A 503 20.80 26.47 21.60
N HIS A 504 20.98 25.35 22.30
CA HIS A 504 21.75 24.17 21.86
C HIS A 504 23.29 24.24 21.92
N MET A 505 23.89 25.24 22.58
CA MET A 505 25.36 25.38 22.65
C MET A 505 26.11 24.10 23.08
N GLY A 506 25.62 23.38 24.10
CA GLY A 506 26.24 22.13 24.55
C GLY A 506 26.23 21.05 23.48
N LEU A 507 25.13 20.89 22.74
CA LEU A 507 25.04 19.96 21.61
C LEU A 507 25.92 20.39 20.45
N THR A 508 25.90 21.67 20.08
CA THR A 508 26.75 22.22 19.02
C THR A 508 28.22 21.99 19.37
N ALA A 509 28.64 22.23 20.61
CA ALA A 509 29.99 21.95 21.07
C ALA A 509 30.34 20.44 21.00
N THR A 510 29.45 19.56 21.48
CA THR A 510 29.60 18.10 21.37
C THR A 510 29.75 17.65 19.92
N LEU A 511 28.88 18.13 19.02
CA LEU A 511 28.91 17.80 17.60
C LEU A 511 30.15 18.37 16.92
N SER A 512 30.56 19.62 17.18
CA SER A 512 31.79 20.19 16.62
C SER A 512 33.02 19.37 17.02
N ILE A 513 33.13 18.96 18.28
CA ILE A 513 34.23 18.09 18.75
C ILE A 513 34.22 16.74 18.01
N THR A 514 33.03 16.14 17.85
CA THR A 514 32.88 14.87 17.13
C THR A 514 33.20 15.03 15.64
N ILE A 515 32.77 16.11 15.01
CA ILE A 515 33.03 16.42 13.60
C ILE A 515 34.51 16.66 13.35
N ASP A 516 35.21 17.41 14.23
CA ASP A 516 36.66 17.59 14.15
C ASP A 516 37.38 16.23 14.20
N ARG A 517 36.94 15.35 15.10
CA ARG A 517 37.50 13.99 15.18
C ARG A 517 37.21 13.16 13.94
N LEU A 518 35.99 13.19 13.42
CA LEU A 518 35.65 12.50 12.18
C LEU A 518 36.49 13.03 11.02
N ARG A 519 36.70 14.34 10.94
CA ARG A 519 37.54 14.98 9.92
C ARG A 519 38.98 14.47 9.98
N GLU A 520 39.52 14.24 11.18
CA GLU A 520 40.88 13.73 11.38
C GLU A 520 41.02 12.21 11.17
N GLN A 521 40.07 11.42 11.68
CA GLN A 521 40.20 9.96 11.82
C GLN A 521 39.34 9.16 10.83
N HIS A 522 38.19 9.70 10.43
CA HIS A 522 37.15 9.00 9.65
C HIS A 522 36.52 9.93 8.60
N PRO A 523 37.30 10.47 7.64
CA PRO A 523 36.83 11.50 6.72
C PRO A 523 35.67 11.03 5.82
N SER A 524 35.69 9.77 5.38
CA SER A 524 34.59 9.19 4.57
C SER A 524 33.26 9.15 5.33
N SER A 525 33.31 8.92 6.64
CA SER A 525 32.14 8.91 7.53
C SER A 525 31.57 10.33 7.69
N LEU A 526 32.43 11.35 7.74
CA LEU A 526 31.99 12.76 7.72
C LEU A 526 31.35 13.14 6.38
N GLU A 527 31.92 12.73 5.24
CA GLU A 527 31.34 12.97 3.91
C GLU A 527 29.96 12.30 3.76
N MET A 528 29.78 11.09 4.32
CA MET A 528 28.49 10.40 4.38
C MET A 528 27.48 11.16 5.24
N LEU A 529 27.88 11.59 6.44
CA LEU A 529 27.02 12.38 7.33
C LEU A 529 26.65 13.73 6.69
N GLY A 530 27.59 14.35 5.98
CA GLY A 530 27.39 15.58 5.21
C GLY A 530 26.34 15.38 4.12
N SER A 531 26.45 14.32 3.32
CA SER A 531 25.46 13.99 2.27
C SER A 531 24.07 13.73 2.85
N LEU A 532 23.99 12.94 3.92
CA LEU A 532 22.73 12.66 4.63
C LEU A 532 22.13 13.89 5.30
N SER A 533 22.88 14.98 5.47
CA SER A 533 22.37 16.22 6.03
C SER A 533 21.50 17.02 5.06
N TYR A 534 21.48 16.69 3.78
CA TYR A 534 20.68 17.39 2.76
C TYR A 534 19.46 16.61 2.27
N VAL A 535 19.23 15.41 2.81
CA VAL A 535 18.02 14.62 2.55
C VAL A 535 17.09 14.65 3.76
N ALA A 536 15.83 14.27 3.58
CA ALA A 536 14.86 14.24 4.69
C ALA A 536 15.38 13.42 5.90
N PRO A 537 15.07 13.83 7.15
CA PRO A 537 15.53 13.18 8.39
C PRO A 537 14.82 11.83 8.68
N THR A 538 14.42 11.12 7.63
CA THR A 538 13.76 9.81 7.66
C THR A 538 14.68 8.73 7.11
N ALA A 539 14.23 7.48 7.13
CA ALA A 539 15.00 6.35 6.63
C ALA A 539 15.34 6.52 5.13
N PHE A 540 16.62 6.74 4.86
CA PHE A 540 17.22 6.78 3.53
C PHE A 540 17.76 5.37 3.18
N PRO A 541 17.48 4.79 2.01
CA PRO A 541 17.95 3.45 1.64
C PRO A 541 19.48 3.42 1.53
N SER A 542 20.12 2.61 2.37
CA SER A 542 21.58 2.44 2.33
C SER A 542 22.06 1.78 1.03
N GLU A 543 21.19 1.02 0.35
CA GLU A 543 21.49 0.36 -0.92
C GLU A 543 21.90 1.36 -2.01
N LEU A 544 21.39 2.61 -1.95
CA LEU A 544 21.73 3.64 -2.92
C LEU A 544 23.22 4.03 -2.89
N PHE A 545 23.94 3.78 -1.79
CA PHE A 545 25.39 4.01 -1.72
C PHE A 545 26.20 2.91 -2.42
N GLY A 546 25.84 1.64 -2.16
CA GLY A 546 26.60 0.47 -2.62
C GLY A 546 26.22 -0.05 -4.01
N PHE A 547 24.98 0.17 -4.45
CA PHE A 547 24.52 -0.29 -5.77
C PHE A 547 24.62 0.83 -6.81
N GLU A 548 25.34 0.57 -7.91
CA GLU A 548 24.83 1.01 -9.20
C GLU A 548 23.59 0.17 -9.43
N ILE A 549 22.43 0.82 -9.59
CA ILE A 549 21.22 0.07 -9.84
C ILE A 549 21.40 -0.56 -11.22
N SER A 550 21.70 -1.86 -11.22
CA SER A 550 21.84 -2.65 -12.44
C SER A 550 20.52 -2.55 -13.19
N ARG A 551 20.59 -2.14 -14.45
CA ARG A 551 19.45 -2.26 -15.33
C ARG A 551 19.29 -3.75 -15.59
N ASP A 552 18.37 -4.39 -14.88
CA ASP A 552 18.10 -5.82 -15.08
C ASP A 552 17.58 -6.12 -16.49
N ASP A 553 17.24 -5.09 -17.27
CA ASP A 553 16.98 -5.20 -18.70
C ASP A 553 17.83 -4.21 -19.54
N PRO A 554 18.68 -4.71 -20.46
CA PRO A 554 19.27 -3.90 -21.51
C PRO A 554 18.23 -3.15 -22.36
N GLN A 555 16.96 -3.57 -22.39
CA GLN A 555 15.89 -2.86 -23.10
C GLN A 555 15.35 -1.65 -22.33
N ASP A 556 15.16 -1.71 -21.02
CA ASP A 556 14.84 -0.53 -20.18
C ASP A 556 15.98 0.50 -20.22
N ALA A 557 17.22 -0.01 -20.35
CA ALA A 557 18.40 0.79 -20.62
C ALA A 557 18.31 1.52 -21.95
N ILE A 558 17.78 0.87 -22.97
CA ILE A 558 17.66 1.35 -24.34
C ILE A 558 16.43 2.25 -24.50
N GLU A 559 15.33 2.04 -23.79
CA GLU A 559 14.14 2.90 -23.88
C GLU A 559 14.38 4.26 -23.19
N ILE A 560 15.00 4.27 -22.00
CA ILE A 560 15.37 5.51 -21.28
C ILE A 560 16.61 6.19 -21.92
N VAL A 561 17.57 5.44 -22.49
CA VAL A 561 18.72 6.02 -23.22
C VAL A 561 18.37 6.44 -24.65
N ARG A 562 17.36 5.84 -25.31
CA ARG A 562 16.87 6.31 -26.62
C ARG A 562 16.01 7.56 -26.48
N ASN A 563 15.30 7.73 -25.35
CA ASN A 563 14.74 9.03 -24.92
C ASN A 563 15.83 10.03 -24.45
N GLY A 564 17.11 9.67 -24.55
CA GLY A 564 18.29 10.35 -23.98
C GLY A 564 18.67 11.71 -24.58
N ARG A 565 17.70 12.49 -25.07
CA ARG A 565 17.78 13.96 -25.19
C ARG A 565 16.90 14.68 -24.16
N GLY A 566 16.30 13.96 -23.22
CA GLY A 566 15.44 14.49 -22.17
C GLY A 566 16.16 15.10 -20.97
N ILE A 567 15.36 15.57 -20.02
CA ILE A 567 15.75 16.21 -18.76
C ILE A 567 16.76 15.36 -17.96
N GLU A 568 16.68 14.04 -18.11
CA GLU A 568 17.56 13.05 -17.49
C GLU A 568 18.97 13.08 -18.01
N SER A 569 19.14 13.29 -19.31
CA SER A 569 20.45 13.37 -19.92
C SER A 569 21.20 14.59 -19.41
N ILE A 570 20.51 15.72 -19.29
CA ILE A 570 21.10 17.00 -18.89
C ILE A 570 21.38 17.02 -17.40
N ALA A 571 20.46 16.55 -16.56
CA ALA A 571 20.72 16.34 -15.14
C ALA A 571 21.88 15.37 -14.93
N SER A 572 22.00 14.31 -15.75
CA SER A 572 23.12 13.37 -15.68
C SER A 572 24.46 13.99 -16.12
N ALA A 573 24.45 14.83 -17.15
CA ALA A 573 25.63 15.57 -17.60
C ALA A 573 26.07 16.60 -16.55
N GLU A 574 25.13 17.32 -15.94
CA GLU A 574 25.36 18.21 -14.81
C GLU A 574 25.98 17.44 -13.63
N LEU A 575 25.40 16.28 -13.28
CA LEU A 575 25.89 15.39 -12.21
C LEU A 575 27.17 14.59 -12.57
N SER A 576 27.62 14.65 -13.82
CA SER A 576 28.92 14.12 -14.24
C SER A 576 30.05 15.10 -13.95
N ASN A 577 29.73 16.40 -13.83
CA ASN A 577 30.66 17.49 -13.57
C ASN A 577 30.68 17.93 -12.08
N ILE A 578 30.25 17.04 -11.17
CA ILE A 578 30.35 17.29 -9.73
C ILE A 578 31.81 17.39 -9.27
N SER A 579 32.01 17.94 -8.09
CA SER A 579 33.33 18.09 -7.49
C SER A 579 34.10 16.76 -7.39
N ALA A 580 35.43 16.85 -7.48
CA ALA A 580 36.32 15.70 -7.33
C ALA A 580 36.17 15.03 -5.96
N SER A 581 35.89 15.80 -4.90
CA SER A 581 35.60 15.29 -3.55
C SER A 581 34.33 14.45 -3.54
N ALA A 582 33.22 14.95 -4.08
CA ALA A 582 31.97 14.18 -4.17
C ALA A 582 32.14 12.90 -4.99
N THR A 583 32.88 12.96 -6.10
CA THR A 583 33.17 11.78 -6.93
C THR A 583 33.98 10.72 -6.17
N LEU A 584 35.06 11.13 -5.51
CA LEU A 584 35.91 10.23 -4.74
C LEU A 584 35.15 9.58 -3.58
N PHE A 585 34.32 10.36 -2.88
CA PHE A 585 33.44 9.87 -1.84
C PHE A 585 32.50 8.78 -2.36
N LEU A 586 31.75 9.06 -3.44
CA LEU A 586 30.79 8.10 -3.99
C LEU A 586 31.47 6.82 -4.49
N GLU A 587 32.65 6.90 -5.10
CA GLU A 587 33.41 5.72 -5.53
C GLU A 587 33.84 4.85 -4.33
N LYS A 588 34.26 5.44 -3.22
CA LYS A 588 34.57 4.68 -2.00
C LYS A 588 33.34 3.97 -1.43
N MET A 589 32.19 4.64 -1.44
CA MET A 589 30.94 4.11 -0.87
C MET A 589 30.31 2.98 -1.70
N LYS A 590 30.77 2.75 -2.93
CA LYS A 590 30.42 1.56 -3.71
C LYS A 590 30.95 0.26 -3.08
N ASP A 591 32.05 0.32 -2.33
CA ASP A 591 32.58 -0.84 -1.61
C ASP A 591 31.72 -1.08 -0.35
N PRO A 592 31.05 -2.24 -0.23
CA PRO A 592 30.26 -2.56 0.95
C PRO A 592 31.03 -2.45 2.26
N LEU A 593 32.33 -2.78 2.28
CA LEU A 593 33.15 -2.68 3.49
C LEU A 593 33.27 -1.23 3.95
N HIS A 594 33.62 -0.32 3.04
CA HIS A 594 33.72 1.11 3.36
C HIS A 594 32.37 1.72 3.77
N LEU A 595 31.27 1.28 3.14
CA LEU A 595 29.93 1.69 3.52
C LEU A 595 29.56 1.23 4.94
N PHE A 596 29.77 -0.06 5.25
CA PHE A 596 29.47 -0.60 6.58
C PHE A 596 30.38 -0.03 7.67
N ASP A 597 31.67 0.20 7.38
CA ASP A 597 32.60 0.87 8.29
C ASP A 597 32.13 2.30 8.57
N SER A 598 31.71 3.05 7.55
CA SER A 598 31.21 4.43 7.72
C SER A 598 29.92 4.47 8.54
N ILE A 599 28.99 3.53 8.30
CA ILE A 599 27.78 3.38 9.11
C ILE A 599 28.16 3.05 10.56
N ALA A 600 29.06 2.09 10.77
CA ALA A 600 29.51 1.67 12.10
C ALA A 600 30.18 2.81 12.86
N ASP A 601 31.05 3.59 12.19
CA ASP A 601 31.70 4.78 12.76
C ASP A 601 30.66 5.81 13.21
N LEU A 602 29.69 6.14 12.36
CA LEU A 602 28.65 7.12 12.69
C LEU A 602 27.72 6.64 13.81
N GLN A 603 27.37 5.34 13.83
CA GLN A 603 26.61 4.72 14.91
C GLN A 603 27.37 4.72 16.24
N LYS A 604 28.68 4.47 16.20
CA LYS A 604 29.57 4.49 17.38
C LYS A 604 29.55 5.86 18.07
N PHE A 605 29.43 6.94 17.32
CA PHE A 605 29.25 8.30 17.83
C PHE A 605 27.78 8.70 18.07
N SER A 606 26.82 7.80 17.87
CA SER A 606 25.38 8.07 17.98
C SER A 606 24.89 9.23 17.08
N LEU A 607 25.47 9.37 15.89
CA LEU A 607 25.10 10.39 14.90
C LEU A 607 24.05 9.90 13.89
N LEU A 608 23.91 8.59 13.75
CA LEU A 608 23.05 7.92 12.77
C LEU A 608 22.27 6.79 13.45
N ASP A 609 21.02 6.59 13.05
CA ASP A 609 20.24 5.39 13.37
C ASP A 609 20.09 4.54 12.11
N ALA A 610 20.48 3.26 12.18
CA ALA A 610 20.36 2.33 11.06
C ALA A 610 19.38 1.23 11.45
N GLN A 611 18.29 1.13 10.68
CA GLN A 611 17.23 0.15 10.85
C GLN A 611 17.16 -0.75 9.63
N GLN A 612 16.33 -1.80 9.67
CA GLN A 612 16.14 -2.70 8.52
C GLN A 612 15.64 -1.96 7.25
N THR A 613 15.00 -0.81 7.42
CA THR A 613 14.38 -0.02 6.33
C THR A 613 15.25 1.11 5.80
N GLY A 614 16.46 1.32 6.34
CA GLY A 614 17.39 2.36 5.91
C GLY A 614 18.14 3.05 7.05
N ILE A 615 18.87 4.11 6.70
CA ILE A 615 19.68 4.94 7.58
C ILE A 615 19.06 6.33 7.76
N SER A 616 19.04 6.85 8.98
CA SER A 616 18.45 8.17 9.27
C SER A 616 19.35 9.01 10.17
N CYS A 617 19.30 10.32 9.98
CA CYS A 617 20.02 11.31 10.76
C CYS A 617 19.03 12.30 11.38
N HIS A 618 19.21 12.62 12.66
CA HIS A 618 18.33 13.55 13.36
C HIS A 618 18.46 14.97 12.78
N ALA A 619 17.33 15.66 12.54
CA ALA A 619 17.30 16.98 11.89
C ALA A 619 18.24 18.02 12.51
N LEU A 620 18.39 18.02 13.84
CA LEU A 620 19.32 18.92 14.54
C LEU A 620 20.79 18.55 14.27
N THR A 621 21.11 17.26 14.19
CA THR A 621 22.45 16.79 13.79
C THR A 621 22.71 17.26 12.36
N GLN A 622 21.76 17.07 11.44
CA GLN A 622 21.88 17.56 10.06
C GLN A 622 22.14 19.08 10.02
N ALA A 623 21.38 19.88 10.76
CA ALA A 623 21.54 21.34 10.80
C ALA A 623 22.92 21.79 11.30
N VAL A 624 23.41 21.19 12.40
CA VAL A 624 24.73 21.51 12.96
C VAL A 624 25.85 21.03 12.02
N VAL A 625 25.72 19.85 11.43
CA VAL A 625 26.67 19.33 10.44
C VAL A 625 26.79 20.33 9.29
N ARG A 626 25.67 20.71 8.64
CA ARG A 626 25.66 21.70 7.55
C ARG A 626 26.39 22.99 7.94
N GLY A 627 26.11 23.54 9.13
CA GLY A 627 26.75 24.75 9.62
C GLY A 627 28.24 24.63 9.95
N SER A 628 28.74 23.40 10.15
CA SER A 628 30.15 23.11 10.46
C SER A 628 31.01 22.73 9.24
N LEU A 629 30.36 22.43 8.11
CA LEU A 629 31.01 22.15 6.85
C LEU A 629 31.46 23.46 6.19
N THR A 630 32.63 23.45 5.59
CA THR A 630 33.12 24.51 4.71
C THR A 630 32.23 24.61 3.46
N GLU A 631 32.24 25.74 2.75
CA GLU A 631 31.47 25.90 1.50
C GLU A 631 31.77 24.80 0.47
N SER A 632 33.03 24.35 0.38
CA SER A 632 33.42 23.25 -0.51
C SER A 632 32.87 21.89 -0.06
N GLU A 633 32.85 21.61 1.25
CA GLU A 633 32.27 20.37 1.81
C GLU A 633 30.74 20.36 1.68
N GLN A 634 30.09 21.51 1.89
CA GLN A 634 28.65 21.68 1.67
C GLN A 634 28.29 21.39 0.21
N LYS A 635 29.01 22.00 -0.74
CA LYS A 635 28.83 21.76 -2.17
C LYS A 635 29.00 20.28 -2.52
N ALA A 636 30.08 19.64 -2.08
CA ALA A 636 30.33 18.23 -2.34
C ALA A 636 29.22 17.32 -1.75
N SER A 637 28.71 17.66 -0.57
CA SER A 637 27.63 16.92 0.09
C SER A 637 26.30 17.01 -0.65
N VAL A 638 25.93 18.20 -1.13
CA VAL A 638 24.71 18.39 -1.94
C VAL A 638 24.82 17.65 -3.27
N GLU A 639 25.97 17.74 -3.94
CA GLU A 639 26.24 17.02 -5.19
C GLU A 639 26.15 15.49 -5.01
N ALA A 640 26.74 14.96 -3.93
CA ALA A 640 26.69 13.53 -3.63
C ALA A 640 25.27 13.06 -3.30
N ALA A 641 24.54 13.79 -2.45
CA ALA A 641 23.15 13.47 -2.10
C ALA A 641 22.23 13.50 -3.33
N THR A 642 22.38 14.53 -4.18
CA THR A 642 21.61 14.65 -5.43
C THR A 642 21.91 13.48 -6.35
N LYS A 643 23.18 13.07 -6.49
CA LYS A 643 23.57 11.94 -7.35
C LYS A 643 23.03 10.60 -6.85
N LEU A 644 22.89 10.40 -5.54
CA LEU A 644 22.28 9.20 -4.96
C LEU A 644 20.77 9.15 -5.25
N VAL A 645 20.06 10.25 -5.02
CA VAL A 645 18.61 10.35 -5.25
C VAL A 645 18.26 10.32 -6.75
N HIS A 646 19.12 10.89 -7.59
CA HIS A 646 19.03 10.83 -9.06
C HIS A 646 18.97 9.40 -9.61
N LYS A 647 19.56 8.42 -8.91
CA LYS A 647 19.49 7.02 -9.34
C LYS A 647 18.05 6.52 -9.45
N VAL A 648 17.15 6.97 -8.57
CA VAL A 648 15.74 6.60 -8.57
C VAL A 648 14.93 7.43 -9.58
N ALA A 649 15.23 8.73 -9.68
CA ALA A 649 14.53 9.64 -10.60
C ALA A 649 14.68 9.29 -12.09
N ARG A 650 15.70 8.49 -12.45
CA ARG A 650 15.90 8.00 -13.82
C ARG A 650 14.90 6.92 -14.23
N TYR A 651 14.22 6.28 -13.28
CA TYR A 651 13.20 5.30 -13.60
C TYR A 651 11.94 5.99 -14.10
N SER A 652 11.26 5.38 -15.05
CA SER A 652 10.00 5.92 -15.55
C SER A 652 8.97 6.03 -14.42
N PRO A 653 8.45 7.23 -14.09
CA PRO A 653 7.43 7.39 -13.04
C PRO A 653 6.05 6.87 -13.49
N VAL A 654 5.85 6.67 -14.80
CA VAL A 654 4.64 6.06 -15.36
C VAL A 654 4.65 4.53 -15.28
N ASP A 655 5.80 3.92 -15.01
CA ASP A 655 5.92 2.49 -14.78
C ASP A 655 5.63 2.13 -13.32
N SER A 656 4.54 1.41 -13.10
CA SER A 656 4.06 1.03 -11.78
C SER A 656 5.04 0.16 -10.99
N ARG A 657 5.95 -0.56 -11.66
CA ARG A 657 7.03 -1.32 -11.01
C ARG A 657 7.93 -0.43 -10.14
N ASN A 658 8.05 0.85 -10.50
CA ASN A 658 8.94 1.79 -9.82
C ASN A 658 8.26 2.59 -8.71
N TRP A 659 6.93 2.52 -8.58
CA TRP A 659 6.17 3.34 -7.63
C TRP A 659 6.56 3.16 -6.16
N PRO A 660 6.86 1.95 -5.65
CA PRO A 660 7.33 1.80 -4.27
C PRO A 660 8.61 2.59 -4.00
N HIS A 661 9.55 2.61 -4.95
CA HIS A 661 10.79 3.37 -4.87
C HIS A 661 10.52 4.87 -4.89
N TYR A 662 9.65 5.34 -5.77
CA TYR A 662 9.24 6.75 -5.81
C TYR A 662 8.60 7.20 -4.51
N ARG A 663 7.65 6.43 -3.97
CA ARG A 663 6.97 6.74 -2.71
C ARG A 663 7.96 6.85 -1.54
N GLN A 664 8.94 5.96 -1.47
CA GLN A 664 9.99 6.03 -0.45
C GLN A 664 10.86 7.29 -0.63
N MET A 665 11.12 7.70 -1.88
CA MET A 665 12.04 8.81 -2.21
C MET A 665 11.39 10.20 -2.22
N LEU A 666 10.06 10.31 -2.28
CA LEU A 666 9.34 11.59 -2.30
C LEU A 666 9.84 12.61 -1.25
N PRO A 667 9.96 12.26 0.05
CA PRO A 667 10.45 13.22 1.05
C PRO A 667 11.89 13.68 0.79
N HIS A 668 12.72 12.81 0.20
CA HIS A 668 14.12 13.13 -0.10
C HIS A 668 14.24 14.01 -1.35
N PHE A 669 13.38 13.84 -2.36
CA PHE A 669 13.29 14.77 -3.48
C PHE A 669 12.91 16.18 -3.00
N GLU A 670 11.87 16.29 -2.18
CA GLU A 670 11.40 17.57 -1.65
C GLU A 670 12.47 18.29 -0.81
N ALA A 671 13.14 17.56 0.10
CA ALA A 671 14.22 18.12 0.91
C ALA A 671 15.40 18.64 0.06
N LEU A 672 15.79 17.88 -0.97
CA LEU A 672 16.88 18.31 -1.87
C LEU A 672 16.51 19.54 -2.69
N ILE A 673 15.26 19.62 -3.18
CA ILE A 673 14.76 20.78 -3.93
C ILE A 673 14.91 22.07 -3.11
N GLU A 674 14.64 22.05 -1.80
CA GLU A 674 14.84 23.23 -0.94
C GLU A 674 16.30 23.68 -0.87
N HIS A 675 17.24 22.73 -0.89
CA HIS A 675 18.67 23.02 -0.78
C HIS A 675 19.35 23.33 -2.12
N THR A 676 18.75 22.94 -3.25
CA THR A 676 19.25 23.29 -4.59
C THR A 676 18.65 24.59 -5.14
N LYS A 677 17.50 25.05 -4.60
CA LYS A 677 16.79 26.26 -5.04
C LYS A 677 17.60 27.56 -4.94
N ASP A 678 18.41 27.73 -3.90
CA ASP A 678 19.03 29.02 -3.55
C ASP A 678 20.46 29.23 -4.10
N GLN A 679 21.07 28.21 -4.72
CA GLN A 679 22.50 28.25 -5.09
C GLN A 679 22.80 28.26 -6.60
N GLY A 680 21.78 28.18 -7.48
CA GLY A 680 22.00 28.12 -8.93
C GLY A 680 22.81 26.90 -9.41
N GLN A 681 23.09 25.94 -8.53
CA GLN A 681 23.77 24.68 -8.81
C GLN A 681 22.73 23.56 -8.90
N LEU A 682 22.91 22.61 -9.82
CA LEU A 682 22.03 21.43 -9.97
C LEU A 682 20.59 21.77 -10.42
N ILE A 683 20.44 22.81 -11.25
CA ILE A 683 19.12 23.27 -11.72
C ILE A 683 18.42 22.22 -12.58
N SER A 684 19.19 21.42 -13.33
CA SER A 684 18.63 20.38 -14.21
C SER A 684 18.13 19.19 -13.40
N ALA A 685 18.85 18.81 -12.33
CA ALA A 685 18.37 17.80 -11.37
C ALA A 685 17.11 18.25 -10.62
N THR A 686 17.04 19.53 -10.23
CA THR A 686 15.85 20.11 -9.58
C THR A 686 14.63 20.06 -10.50
N LEU A 687 14.82 20.42 -11.76
CA LEU A 687 13.77 20.36 -12.78
C LEU A 687 13.28 18.92 -12.97
N MET A 688 14.18 17.95 -13.06
CA MET A 688 13.82 16.53 -13.12
C MET A 688 12.97 16.10 -11.92
N PHE A 689 13.38 16.45 -10.69
CA PHE A 689 12.64 16.03 -9.51
C PHE A 689 11.21 16.55 -9.53
N HIS A 690 10.99 17.81 -9.92
CA HIS A 690 9.63 18.34 -10.09
C HIS A 690 8.80 17.58 -11.14
N VAL A 691 9.39 17.26 -12.31
CA VAL A 691 8.72 16.48 -13.35
C VAL A 691 8.37 15.07 -12.85
N ALA A 692 9.32 14.38 -12.22
CA ALA A 692 9.13 13.02 -11.73
C ALA A 692 8.06 12.94 -10.61
N ILE A 693 8.08 13.89 -9.67
CA ILE A 693 7.05 14.00 -8.63
C ILE A 693 5.68 14.26 -9.27
N SER A 694 5.60 15.20 -10.22
CA SER A 694 4.34 15.55 -10.88
C SER A 694 3.69 14.35 -11.57
N MET A 695 4.47 13.63 -12.38
CA MET A 695 4.00 12.43 -13.09
C MET A 695 3.57 11.33 -12.11
N ASN A 696 4.33 11.10 -11.04
CA ASN A 696 4.02 10.09 -10.05
C ASN A 696 2.73 10.40 -9.28
N LEU A 697 2.53 11.66 -8.86
CA LEU A 697 1.30 12.10 -8.19
C LEU A 697 0.09 12.04 -9.13
N GLY A 698 0.26 12.43 -10.40
CA GLY A 698 -0.78 12.35 -11.42
C GLY A 698 -1.24 10.90 -11.65
N ALA A 699 -0.29 9.97 -11.80
CA ALA A 699 -0.60 8.54 -11.93
C ALA A 699 -1.31 7.95 -10.68
N GLN A 700 -1.05 8.51 -9.50
CA GLN A 700 -1.74 8.10 -8.27
C GLN A 700 -3.14 8.70 -8.14
N GLY A 701 -3.45 9.76 -8.89
CA GLY A 701 -4.72 10.49 -8.86
C GLY A 701 -4.70 11.73 -7.97
N SER A 702 -3.54 12.21 -7.53
CA SER A 702 -3.40 13.50 -6.84
C SER A 702 -3.22 14.61 -7.87
N SER A 703 -4.34 15.09 -8.42
CA SER A 703 -4.33 16.10 -9.50
C SER A 703 -3.77 17.45 -9.06
N GLU A 704 -4.08 17.90 -7.84
CA GLU A 704 -3.58 19.17 -7.30
C GLU A 704 -2.08 19.12 -6.97
N GLY A 705 -1.61 18.02 -6.38
CA GLY A 705 -0.18 17.81 -6.11
C GLY A 705 0.64 17.72 -7.41
N SER A 706 0.12 16.98 -8.39
CA SER A 706 0.70 16.91 -9.74
C SER A 706 0.81 18.31 -10.37
N LEU A 707 -0.27 19.08 -10.34
CA LEU A 707 -0.31 20.43 -10.88
C LEU A 707 0.66 21.39 -10.19
N PHE A 708 0.79 21.32 -8.86
CA PHE A 708 1.75 22.12 -8.12
C PHE A 708 3.19 21.86 -8.58
N HIS A 709 3.60 20.59 -8.66
CA HIS A 709 4.96 20.25 -9.09
C HIS A 709 5.18 20.52 -10.58
N ALA A 710 4.17 20.35 -11.43
CA ALA A 710 4.24 20.74 -12.84
C ALA A 710 4.47 22.26 -13.01
N GLN A 711 3.79 23.09 -12.22
CA GLN A 711 4.02 24.54 -12.22
C GLN A 711 5.44 24.89 -11.75
N GLN A 712 5.92 24.24 -10.68
CA GLN A 712 7.29 24.43 -10.21
C GLN A 712 8.33 23.99 -11.25
N ALA A 713 8.04 22.96 -12.06
CA ALA A 713 8.89 22.56 -13.18
C ALA A 713 8.96 23.67 -14.23
N VAL A 714 7.82 24.25 -14.64
CA VAL A 714 7.78 25.40 -15.57
C VAL A 714 8.62 26.56 -15.04
N ASP A 715 8.41 26.94 -13.77
CA ASP A 715 9.14 28.05 -13.14
C ASP A 715 10.64 27.79 -13.04
N THR A 716 11.05 26.53 -12.86
CA THR A 716 12.46 26.12 -12.82
C THR A 716 13.08 26.14 -14.22
N PHE A 717 12.36 25.64 -15.22
CA PHE A 717 12.81 25.65 -16.61
C PHE A 717 13.06 27.08 -17.11
N LEU A 718 12.15 28.02 -16.82
CA LEU A 718 12.28 29.43 -17.21
C LEU A 718 13.49 30.16 -16.60
N ARG A 719 14.10 29.60 -15.55
CA ARG A 719 15.31 30.14 -14.90
C ARG A 719 16.62 29.60 -15.50
N MET A 720 16.57 28.63 -16.42
CA MET A 720 17.77 28.06 -17.04
C MET A 720 18.32 28.97 -18.15
N ASP A 721 19.64 29.20 -18.15
CA ASP A 721 20.32 30.09 -19.12
C ASP A 721 20.26 29.58 -20.58
N SER A 722 20.16 28.26 -20.77
CA SER A 722 19.98 27.61 -22.07
C SER A 722 18.66 26.86 -22.11
N LEU A 723 17.64 27.48 -22.70
CA LEU A 723 16.32 26.88 -22.90
C LEU A 723 16.35 26.01 -24.16
N ASP A 724 16.63 24.72 -24.00
CA ASP A 724 16.39 23.74 -25.07
C ASP A 724 14.87 23.58 -25.24
N ALA A 725 14.38 23.85 -26.46
CA ALA A 725 12.96 23.81 -26.76
C ALA A 725 12.34 22.42 -26.54
N ASN A 726 13.12 21.33 -26.69
CA ASN A 726 12.63 19.96 -26.50
C ASN A 726 12.42 19.64 -25.01
N ILE A 727 13.30 20.13 -24.13
CA ILE A 727 13.05 20.06 -22.66
C ILE A 727 11.80 20.86 -22.32
N GLY A 728 11.64 22.04 -22.93
CA GLY A 728 10.45 22.88 -22.78
C GLY A 728 9.18 22.10 -23.15
N ALA A 729 9.21 21.33 -24.24
CA ALA A 729 8.11 20.47 -24.63
C ALA A 729 7.80 19.39 -23.58
N THR A 730 8.80 18.73 -22.99
CA THR A 730 8.59 17.76 -21.90
C THR A 730 7.95 18.38 -20.66
N VAL A 731 8.40 19.57 -20.27
CA VAL A 731 7.83 20.31 -19.14
C VAL A 731 6.39 20.72 -19.45
N GLN A 732 6.12 21.14 -20.69
CA GLN A 732 4.77 21.47 -21.15
C GLN A 732 3.85 20.26 -21.20
N THR A 733 4.28 19.10 -21.72
CA THR A 733 3.44 17.88 -21.71
C THR A 733 3.09 17.44 -20.29
N THR A 734 4.05 17.53 -19.35
CA THR A 734 3.80 17.27 -17.92
C THR A 734 2.75 18.22 -17.34
N MET A 735 2.81 19.51 -17.69
CA MET A 735 1.82 20.50 -17.28
C MET A 735 0.45 20.28 -17.95
N ILE A 736 0.43 19.89 -19.21
CA ILE A 736 -0.79 19.53 -19.96
C ILE A 736 -1.51 18.37 -19.26
N ASP A 737 -0.78 17.30 -18.91
CA ASP A 737 -1.34 16.14 -18.21
C ASP A 737 -1.87 16.51 -16.82
N ALA A 738 -1.11 17.29 -16.05
CA ALA A 738 -1.54 17.73 -14.73
C ALA A 738 -2.79 18.62 -14.79
N LEU A 739 -2.87 19.52 -15.79
CA LEU A 739 -4.07 20.32 -16.05
C LEU A 739 -5.26 19.45 -16.51
N ALA A 740 -5.01 18.43 -17.35
CA ALA A 740 -6.05 17.52 -17.80
C ALA A 740 -6.62 16.68 -16.65
N GLY A 741 -5.75 16.15 -15.78
CA GLY A 741 -6.13 15.41 -14.59
C GLY A 741 -6.85 16.26 -13.53
N ALA A 742 -6.67 17.59 -13.57
CA ALA A 742 -7.40 18.55 -12.75
C ALA A 742 -8.66 19.12 -13.44
N ASP A 743 -9.12 18.50 -14.53
CA ASP A 743 -10.28 18.90 -15.34
C ASP A 743 -10.20 20.32 -15.95
N ARG A 744 -9.00 20.90 -16.06
CA ARG A 744 -8.74 22.21 -16.66
C ARG A 744 -8.42 22.10 -18.15
N TRP A 745 -9.27 21.37 -18.88
CA TRP A 745 -9.00 20.97 -20.28
C TRP A 745 -8.78 22.14 -21.24
N ASN A 746 -9.50 23.25 -21.07
CA ASN A 746 -9.32 24.45 -21.91
C ASN A 746 -7.93 25.07 -21.76
N GLU A 747 -7.38 25.04 -20.54
CA GLU A 747 -6.05 25.58 -20.26
C GLU A 747 -4.97 24.63 -20.78
N ALA A 748 -5.16 23.32 -20.61
CA ALA A 748 -4.29 22.29 -21.16
C ALA A 748 -4.23 22.39 -22.70
N LEU A 749 -5.38 22.56 -23.36
CA LEU A 749 -5.47 22.70 -24.82
C LEU A 749 -4.78 23.97 -25.31
N ARG A 750 -5.02 25.12 -24.66
CA ARG A 750 -4.33 26.38 -24.99
C ARG A 750 -2.82 26.23 -24.86
N LEU A 751 -2.34 25.61 -23.78
CA LEU A 751 -0.90 25.38 -23.58
C LEU A 751 -0.31 24.50 -24.68
N ALA A 752 -1.03 23.45 -25.10
CA ALA A 752 -0.61 22.60 -26.22
C ALA A 752 -0.55 23.37 -27.55
N ASP A 753 -1.52 24.24 -27.82
CA ASP A 753 -1.54 25.08 -29.02
C ASP A 753 -0.39 26.10 -29.03
N GLU A 754 -0.12 26.75 -27.89
CA GLU A 754 0.99 27.68 -27.72
C GLU A 754 2.34 26.98 -27.93
N ALA A 755 2.51 25.77 -27.39
CA ALA A 755 3.71 24.96 -27.58
C ALA A 755 3.93 24.57 -29.06
N LEU A 756 2.85 24.21 -29.76
CA LEU A 756 2.90 23.81 -31.17
C LEU A 756 3.02 25.00 -32.15
N ALA A 757 2.87 26.25 -31.69
CA ALA A 757 2.98 27.45 -32.52
C ALA A 757 4.43 27.81 -32.92
N VAL A 758 5.44 27.19 -32.28
CA VAL A 758 6.88 27.43 -32.56
C VAL A 758 7.59 26.15 -33.06
N PRO A 759 7.09 25.46 -34.11
CA PRO A 759 7.55 24.12 -34.47
C PRO A 759 8.97 24.09 -35.04
N SER A 760 9.50 25.21 -35.54
CA SER A 760 10.85 25.27 -36.13
C SER A 760 11.99 25.06 -35.14
N GLN A 761 11.71 25.09 -33.83
CA GLN A 761 12.68 24.89 -32.76
C GLN A 761 12.58 23.51 -32.10
N LEU A 762 11.53 22.74 -32.43
CA LEU A 762 11.26 21.44 -31.85
C LEU A 762 11.68 20.33 -32.80
N ASP A 763 12.19 19.23 -32.25
CA ASP A 763 12.38 18.02 -33.02
C ASP A 763 11.04 17.29 -33.28
N SER A 764 11.10 16.32 -34.19
CA SER A 764 9.91 15.58 -34.58
C SER A 764 9.25 14.83 -33.43
N GLU A 765 10.03 14.38 -32.46
CA GLU A 765 9.57 13.62 -31.31
C GLU A 765 8.80 14.50 -30.32
N SER A 766 9.32 15.69 -30.03
CA SER A 766 8.66 16.68 -29.18
C SER A 766 7.34 17.16 -29.78
N ILE A 767 7.30 17.38 -31.10
CA ILE A 767 6.06 17.72 -31.81
C ILE A 767 5.05 16.56 -31.71
N ALA A 768 5.48 15.32 -31.90
CA ALA A 768 4.63 14.15 -31.79
C ALA A 768 4.07 13.96 -30.37
N ALA A 769 4.90 14.19 -29.34
CA ALA A 769 4.49 14.14 -27.95
C ALA A 769 3.43 15.21 -27.65
N LEU A 770 3.69 16.48 -27.98
CA LEU A 770 2.74 17.58 -27.75
C LEU A 770 1.39 17.34 -28.46
N ARG A 771 1.41 16.89 -29.73
CA ARG A 771 0.19 16.55 -30.46
C ARG A 771 -0.55 15.36 -29.85
N THR A 772 0.17 14.35 -29.35
CA THR A 772 -0.42 13.19 -28.67
C THR A 772 -1.16 13.61 -27.40
N HIS A 773 -0.55 14.47 -26.58
CA HIS A 773 -1.17 14.97 -25.35
C HIS A 773 -2.33 15.92 -25.67
N LYS A 774 -2.19 16.77 -26.70
CA LYS A 774 -3.30 17.60 -27.22
C LYS A 774 -4.49 16.74 -27.66
N ALA A 775 -4.25 15.67 -28.41
CA ALA A 775 -5.28 14.76 -28.88
C ALA A 775 -5.99 14.07 -27.70
N LEU A 776 -5.25 13.69 -26.65
CA LEU A 776 -5.83 13.15 -25.42
C LEU A 776 -6.75 14.16 -24.73
N VAL A 777 -6.33 15.42 -24.59
CA VAL A 777 -7.16 16.50 -24.03
C VAL A 777 -8.43 16.71 -24.87
N LEU A 778 -8.30 16.76 -26.21
CA LEU A 778 -9.45 16.91 -27.11
C LEU A 778 -10.42 15.73 -27.00
N ARG A 779 -9.92 14.51 -26.83
CA ARG A 779 -10.72 13.31 -26.58
C ARG A 779 -11.47 13.42 -25.24
N LEU A 780 -10.81 13.83 -24.17
CA LEU A 780 -11.45 14.06 -22.85
C LEU A 780 -12.56 15.12 -22.93
N MET A 781 -12.40 16.15 -23.77
CA MET A 781 -13.42 17.15 -24.05
C MET A 781 -14.57 16.66 -24.96
N GLY A 782 -14.51 15.42 -25.47
CA GLY A 782 -15.48 14.87 -26.43
C GLY A 782 -15.33 15.39 -27.87
N ARG A 783 -14.25 16.12 -28.18
CA ARG A 783 -13.95 16.64 -29.53
C ARG A 783 -13.21 15.60 -30.37
N LEU A 784 -13.85 14.44 -30.56
CA LEU A 784 -13.22 13.25 -31.14
C LEU A 784 -12.65 13.49 -32.54
N GLY A 785 -13.34 14.24 -33.40
CA GLY A 785 -12.85 14.57 -34.75
C GLY A 785 -11.57 15.41 -34.76
N ASP A 786 -11.43 16.34 -33.82
CA ASP A 786 -10.21 17.14 -33.69
C ASP A 786 -9.06 16.29 -33.13
N ALA A 787 -9.36 15.39 -32.19
CA ALA A 787 -8.37 14.43 -31.67
C ALA A 787 -7.85 13.49 -32.77
N VAL A 788 -8.72 13.05 -33.69
CA VAL A 788 -8.31 12.23 -34.85
C VAL A 788 -7.34 13.01 -35.72
N ALA A 789 -7.66 14.26 -36.05
CA ALA A 789 -6.81 15.09 -36.90
C ALA A 789 -5.41 15.29 -36.30
N GLU A 790 -5.30 15.41 -34.98
CA GLU A 790 -4.01 15.49 -34.30
C GLU A 790 -3.23 14.17 -34.36
N TYR A 791 -3.89 13.02 -34.11
CA TYR A 791 -3.23 11.73 -34.24
C TYR A 791 -2.83 11.39 -35.67
N ASP A 792 -3.66 11.69 -36.66
CA ASP A 792 -3.35 11.53 -38.09
C ASP A 792 -2.12 12.36 -38.48
N ALA A 793 -1.99 13.58 -37.93
CA ALA A 793 -0.81 14.42 -38.14
C ALA A 793 0.46 13.77 -37.55
N VAL A 794 0.37 13.19 -36.35
CA VAL A 794 1.49 12.43 -35.74
C VAL A 794 1.83 11.19 -36.57
N HIS A 795 0.81 10.47 -37.04
CA HIS A 795 1.00 9.27 -37.85
C HIS A 795 1.68 9.59 -39.20
N ALA A 796 1.20 10.61 -39.91
CA ALA A 796 1.82 11.08 -41.16
C ALA A 796 3.28 11.54 -40.95
N GLN A 797 3.55 12.17 -39.81
CA GLN A 797 4.91 12.54 -39.44
C GLN A 797 5.80 11.31 -39.23
N PHE A 798 5.31 10.30 -38.51
CA PHE A 798 6.03 9.04 -38.37
C PHE A 798 6.28 8.37 -39.73
N ASP A 799 5.30 8.32 -40.63
CA ASP A 799 5.49 7.76 -41.97
C ASP A 799 6.59 8.48 -42.76
N SER A 800 6.71 9.80 -42.63
CA SER A 800 7.77 10.58 -43.28
C SER A 800 9.19 10.28 -42.77
N ILE A 801 9.32 9.87 -41.51
CA ILE A 801 10.61 9.54 -40.86
C ILE A 801 11.07 8.12 -41.21
N GLY A 802 10.14 7.25 -41.63
CA GLY A 802 10.40 5.84 -41.93
C GLY A 802 10.61 4.97 -40.67
N PRO A 803 10.65 3.63 -40.82
CA PRO A 803 10.78 2.70 -39.70
C PRO A 803 12.17 2.83 -39.07
N GLN A 804 12.26 3.59 -37.99
CA GLN A 804 13.43 3.64 -37.13
C GLN A 804 13.11 2.90 -35.84
N ASP A 805 13.99 1.98 -35.43
CA ASP A 805 13.78 1.10 -34.27
C ASP A 805 13.57 1.88 -32.95
N ASN A 806 14.03 3.12 -32.86
CA ASN A 806 13.86 3.97 -31.68
C ASN A 806 12.47 4.61 -31.56
N LEU A 807 11.65 4.64 -32.62
CA LEU A 807 10.29 5.22 -32.60
C LEU A 807 9.18 4.16 -32.55
N ALA A 808 9.53 2.87 -32.45
CA ALA A 808 8.55 1.78 -32.48
C ALA A 808 7.54 1.85 -31.32
N SER A 809 8.00 2.04 -30.07
CA SER A 809 7.13 2.15 -28.90
C SER A 809 6.18 3.35 -28.99
N ALA A 810 6.70 4.52 -29.41
CA ALA A 810 5.89 5.73 -29.58
C ALA A 810 4.84 5.57 -30.69
N ARG A 811 5.20 4.93 -31.81
CA ARG A 811 4.25 4.57 -32.87
C ARG A 811 3.15 3.65 -32.36
N ALA A 812 3.51 2.61 -31.61
CA ALA A 812 2.56 1.67 -31.04
C ALA A 812 1.59 2.35 -30.06
N ALA A 813 2.09 3.24 -29.20
CA ALA A 813 1.25 4.02 -28.27
C ALA A 813 0.27 4.94 -29.00
N VAL A 814 0.73 5.64 -30.05
CA VAL A 814 -0.13 6.49 -30.89
C VAL A 814 -1.19 5.66 -31.62
N MET A 815 -0.81 4.52 -32.20
CA MET A 815 -1.75 3.61 -32.85
C MET A 815 -2.78 3.05 -31.85
N ALA A 816 -2.38 2.71 -30.63
CA ALA A 816 -3.29 2.25 -29.58
C ALA A 816 -4.30 3.35 -29.19
N ASN A 817 -3.85 4.60 -29.10
CA ASN A 817 -4.73 5.74 -28.84
C ASN A 817 -5.69 6.01 -30.02
N MET A 818 -5.22 5.90 -31.26
CA MET A 818 -6.06 6.00 -32.45
C MET A 818 -7.12 4.90 -32.51
N ALA A 819 -6.76 3.65 -32.23
CA ALA A 819 -7.70 2.54 -32.16
C ALA A 819 -8.77 2.79 -31.08
N THR A 820 -8.36 3.31 -29.92
CA THR A 820 -9.29 3.71 -28.85
C THR A 820 -10.27 4.80 -29.33
N LEU A 821 -9.77 5.78 -30.06
CA LEU A 821 -10.58 6.88 -30.60
C LEU A 821 -11.55 6.39 -31.69
N ARG A 822 -11.12 5.49 -32.57
CA ARG A 822 -12.00 4.84 -33.56
C ARG A 822 -13.14 4.07 -32.90
N ARG A 823 -12.84 3.32 -31.83
CA ARG A 823 -13.87 2.66 -31.01
C ARG A 823 -14.88 3.68 -30.50
N GLU A 824 -14.43 4.77 -29.89
CA GLU A 824 -15.31 5.82 -29.35
C GLU A 824 -16.14 6.56 -30.41
N MET A 825 -15.66 6.60 -31.67
CA MET A 825 -16.42 7.10 -32.81
C MET A 825 -17.40 6.07 -33.41
N GLY A 826 -17.47 4.86 -32.87
CA GLY A 826 -18.40 3.81 -33.27
C GLY A 826 -17.82 2.74 -34.21
N ASP A 827 -16.54 2.81 -34.57
CA ASP A 827 -15.85 1.75 -35.35
C ASP A 827 -15.11 0.77 -34.42
N ALA A 828 -15.88 0.07 -33.59
CA ALA A 828 -15.34 -0.92 -32.66
C ALA A 828 -14.66 -2.11 -33.36
N LYS A 829 -15.11 -2.47 -34.58
CA LYS A 829 -14.52 -3.57 -35.37
C LYS A 829 -13.15 -3.19 -35.92
N GLY A 830 -13.01 -1.99 -36.47
CA GLY A 830 -11.73 -1.48 -36.94
C GLY A 830 -10.74 -1.33 -35.78
N ALA A 831 -11.19 -0.79 -34.64
CA ALA A 831 -10.37 -0.68 -33.43
C ALA A 831 -9.86 -2.05 -32.94
N ALA A 832 -10.73 -3.07 -32.90
CA ALA A 832 -10.33 -4.41 -32.51
C ALA A 832 -9.24 -4.98 -33.44
N ALA A 833 -9.39 -4.84 -34.76
CA ALA A 833 -8.39 -5.29 -35.73
C ALA A 833 -7.03 -4.58 -35.56
N GLU A 834 -7.04 -3.30 -35.19
CA GLU A 834 -5.80 -2.56 -34.90
C GLU A 834 -5.12 -3.04 -33.61
N PHE A 835 -5.89 -3.28 -32.54
CA PHE A 835 -5.32 -3.85 -31.33
C PHE A 835 -4.81 -5.29 -31.54
N GLU A 836 -5.53 -6.14 -32.29
CA GLU A 836 -5.05 -7.47 -32.70
C GLU A 836 -3.68 -7.36 -33.39
N LYS A 837 -3.52 -6.41 -34.31
CA LYS A 837 -2.26 -6.16 -35.01
C LYS A 837 -1.16 -5.67 -34.06
N LEU A 838 -1.45 -4.69 -33.21
CA LEU A 838 -0.48 -4.16 -32.22
C LEU A 838 0.02 -5.24 -31.25
N ILE A 839 -0.86 -6.16 -30.86
CA ILE A 839 -0.51 -7.29 -30.00
C ILE A 839 0.33 -8.32 -30.77
N SER A 840 0.00 -8.59 -32.04
CA SER A 840 0.78 -9.51 -32.89
C SER A 840 2.19 -8.98 -33.18
N ASP A 841 2.34 -7.66 -33.31
CA ASP A 841 3.62 -6.99 -33.54
C ASP A 841 4.35 -6.66 -32.22
N TYR A 842 3.80 -7.06 -31.06
CA TYR A 842 4.36 -6.74 -29.75
C TYR A 842 5.66 -7.54 -29.50
N PRO A 843 6.80 -6.89 -29.22
CA PRO A 843 8.07 -7.60 -29.05
C PRO A 843 8.07 -8.48 -27.79
N GLU A 844 8.68 -9.68 -27.88
CA GLU A 844 8.74 -10.65 -26.76
C GLU A 844 9.46 -10.10 -25.51
N ASP A 845 10.42 -9.20 -25.71
CA ASP A 845 11.24 -8.61 -24.65
C ASP A 845 10.67 -7.26 -24.11
N SER A 846 9.53 -6.78 -24.63
CA SER A 846 8.92 -5.50 -24.20
C SER A 846 8.12 -5.60 -22.89
N SER A 847 7.82 -4.44 -22.29
CA SER A 847 7.09 -4.35 -21.02
C SER A 847 5.78 -5.14 -21.04
N ARG A 848 5.71 -6.22 -20.25
CA ARG A 848 4.49 -7.04 -20.14
C ARG A 848 3.28 -6.22 -19.67
N ASN A 849 3.46 -5.11 -18.94
CA ASN A 849 2.36 -4.24 -18.53
C ASN A 849 1.71 -3.50 -19.72
N GLY A 850 2.51 -3.08 -20.69
CA GLY A 850 2.01 -2.49 -21.93
C GLY A 850 1.15 -3.48 -22.71
N LEU A 851 1.58 -4.75 -22.76
CA LEU A 851 0.81 -5.83 -23.39
C LEU A 851 -0.54 -6.08 -22.69
N ALA A 852 -0.59 -6.07 -21.34
CA ALA A 852 -1.83 -6.19 -20.59
C ALA A 852 -2.82 -5.06 -20.94
N THR A 853 -2.32 -3.83 -21.05
CA THR A 853 -3.13 -2.67 -21.43
C THR A 853 -3.71 -2.80 -22.85
N LEU A 854 -2.92 -3.32 -23.81
CA LEU A 854 -3.41 -3.59 -25.17
C LEU A 854 -4.53 -4.65 -25.17
N TYR A 855 -4.35 -5.76 -24.46
CA TYR A 855 -5.40 -6.79 -24.33
C TYR A 855 -6.67 -6.26 -23.67
N SER A 856 -6.53 -5.36 -22.69
CA SER A 856 -7.66 -4.74 -22.00
C SER A 856 -8.50 -3.88 -22.95
N ASN A 857 -7.83 -3.07 -23.77
CA ASN A 857 -8.48 -2.23 -24.78
C ASN A 857 -9.05 -3.06 -25.94
N LEU A 858 -8.38 -4.14 -26.32
CA LEU A 858 -8.92 -5.12 -27.28
C LEU A 858 -10.23 -5.73 -26.75
N GLY A 859 -10.27 -6.12 -25.47
CA GLY A 859 -11.46 -6.66 -24.82
C GLY A 859 -12.66 -5.71 -24.90
N LEU A 860 -12.45 -4.42 -24.57
CA LEU A 860 -13.49 -3.38 -24.72
C LEU A 860 -13.93 -3.21 -26.18
N SER A 861 -13.00 -3.26 -27.13
CA SER A 861 -13.30 -3.15 -28.56
C SER A 861 -14.15 -4.32 -29.05
N TYR A 862 -13.86 -5.54 -28.59
CA TYR A 862 -14.69 -6.71 -28.87
C TYR A 862 -16.08 -6.64 -28.24
N LEU A 863 -16.21 -6.12 -27.02
CA LEU A 863 -17.53 -5.91 -26.39
C LEU A 863 -18.42 -5.03 -27.26
N GLU A 864 -17.92 -3.87 -27.68
CA GLU A 864 -18.67 -2.93 -28.52
C GLU A 864 -18.90 -3.46 -29.94
N ALA A 865 -17.98 -4.30 -30.44
CA ALA A 865 -18.15 -5.03 -31.69
C ALA A 865 -19.08 -6.25 -31.58
N THR A 866 -19.69 -6.51 -30.42
CA THR A 866 -20.58 -7.65 -30.12
C THR A 866 -19.91 -9.03 -30.25
N ARG A 867 -18.58 -9.09 -30.11
CA ARG A 867 -17.73 -10.30 -30.16
C ARG A 867 -17.43 -10.78 -28.74
N PHE A 868 -18.46 -11.19 -28.00
CA PHE A 868 -18.38 -11.35 -26.53
C PHE A 868 -17.45 -12.46 -26.02
N GLU A 869 -17.34 -13.60 -26.71
CA GLU A 869 -16.38 -14.67 -26.32
C GLU A 869 -14.92 -14.21 -26.50
N GLU A 870 -14.65 -13.41 -27.54
CA GLU A 870 -13.32 -12.88 -27.81
C GLU A 870 -12.99 -11.76 -26.82
N ALA A 871 -13.98 -10.94 -26.44
CA ALA A 871 -13.84 -9.97 -25.36
C ALA A 871 -13.45 -10.63 -24.04
N LEU A 872 -14.12 -11.73 -23.68
CA LEU A 872 -13.78 -12.51 -22.50
C LEU A 872 -12.35 -13.06 -22.57
N THR A 873 -11.97 -13.63 -23.71
CA THR A 873 -10.62 -14.17 -23.93
C THR A 873 -9.55 -13.09 -23.78
N ALA A 874 -9.76 -11.90 -24.35
CA ALA A 874 -8.81 -10.79 -24.24
C ALA A 874 -8.68 -10.28 -22.79
N ALA A 875 -9.80 -10.14 -22.07
CA ALA A 875 -9.77 -9.76 -20.65
C ALA A 875 -9.05 -10.80 -19.78
N GLN A 876 -9.21 -12.09 -20.08
CA GLN A 876 -8.49 -13.18 -19.41
C GLN A 876 -6.98 -13.10 -19.65
N ARG A 877 -6.54 -12.81 -20.88
CA ARG A 877 -5.12 -12.58 -21.18
C ARG A 877 -4.54 -11.38 -20.44
N ALA A 878 -5.28 -10.27 -20.36
CA ALA A 878 -4.86 -9.11 -19.58
C ALA A 878 -4.70 -9.44 -18.08
N LEU A 879 -5.64 -10.21 -17.53
CA LEU A 879 -5.57 -10.70 -16.14
C LEU A 879 -4.37 -11.61 -15.91
N GLU A 880 -4.13 -12.60 -16.78
CA GLU A 880 -2.97 -13.50 -16.70
C GLU A 880 -1.67 -12.69 -16.56
N ILE A 881 -1.46 -11.74 -17.46
CA ILE A 881 -0.27 -10.90 -17.46
C ILE A 881 -0.20 -10.03 -16.20
N SER A 882 -1.32 -9.43 -15.78
CA SER A 882 -1.38 -8.61 -14.55
C SER A 882 -1.06 -9.43 -13.29
N PHE A 883 -1.48 -10.70 -13.24
CA PHE A 883 -1.15 -11.61 -12.14
C PHE A 883 0.31 -12.04 -12.16
N GLU A 884 0.90 -12.28 -13.33
CA GLU A 884 2.34 -12.59 -13.47
C GLU A 884 3.23 -11.44 -12.97
N ILE A 885 2.88 -10.18 -13.29
CA ILE A 885 3.72 -9.02 -12.98
C ILE A 885 3.49 -8.51 -11.55
N MET A 886 2.22 -8.41 -11.13
CA MET A 886 1.83 -7.65 -9.93
C MET A 886 1.06 -8.48 -8.90
N GLY A 887 1.00 -9.80 -9.05
CA GLY A 887 0.30 -10.70 -8.12
C GLY A 887 -1.22 -10.49 -8.07
N GLY A 888 -1.80 -9.74 -9.03
CA GLY A 888 -3.24 -9.53 -9.18
C GLY A 888 -3.88 -8.47 -8.29
N LEU A 889 -3.11 -7.78 -7.44
CA LEU A 889 -3.59 -6.70 -6.56
C LEU A 889 -3.21 -5.32 -7.14
N HIS A 890 -3.79 -4.96 -8.28
CA HIS A 890 -3.54 -3.67 -8.95
C HIS A 890 -4.81 -3.08 -9.60
N ARG A 891 -4.85 -1.75 -9.83
CA ARG A 891 -6.00 -1.07 -10.45
C ARG A 891 -6.30 -1.61 -11.86
N ASP A 892 -5.27 -1.96 -12.62
CA ASP A 892 -5.44 -2.57 -13.95
C ASP A 892 -6.10 -3.94 -13.86
N ALA A 893 -5.69 -4.78 -12.91
CA ALA A 893 -6.36 -6.06 -12.68
C ALA A 893 -7.83 -5.86 -12.29
N ALA A 894 -8.15 -4.87 -11.46
CA ALA A 894 -9.54 -4.53 -11.12
C ALA A 894 -10.36 -4.12 -12.36
N ARG A 895 -9.78 -3.32 -13.26
CA ARG A 895 -10.39 -2.96 -14.56
C ARG A 895 -10.62 -4.20 -15.41
N ASP A 896 -9.65 -5.09 -15.50
CA ASP A 896 -9.71 -6.24 -16.40
C ASP A 896 -10.74 -7.28 -15.90
N TRP A 897 -10.88 -7.42 -14.58
CA TRP A 897 -11.98 -8.16 -13.96
C TRP A 897 -13.36 -7.56 -14.28
N ASN A 898 -13.48 -6.23 -14.25
CA ASN A 898 -14.72 -5.57 -14.67
C ASN A 898 -15.03 -5.83 -16.15
N ASN A 899 -14.02 -5.76 -17.03
CA ASN A 899 -14.20 -6.04 -18.45
C ASN A 899 -14.61 -7.49 -18.71
N ALA A 900 -14.02 -8.44 -17.98
CA ALA A 900 -14.44 -9.85 -18.02
C ALA A 900 -15.88 -10.03 -17.55
N GLY A 901 -16.27 -9.35 -16.46
CA GLY A 901 -17.65 -9.36 -15.95
C GLY A 901 -18.65 -8.83 -16.97
N LEU A 902 -18.32 -7.74 -17.67
CA LEU A 902 -19.16 -7.20 -18.75
C LEU A 902 -19.34 -8.21 -19.89
N ALA A 903 -18.27 -8.88 -20.34
CA ALA A 903 -18.36 -9.91 -21.37
C ALA A 903 -19.24 -11.09 -20.95
N LEU A 904 -19.13 -11.52 -19.69
CA LEU A 904 -19.93 -12.61 -19.12
C LEU A 904 -21.42 -12.26 -19.03
N LEU A 905 -21.77 -11.00 -18.74
CA LEU A 905 -23.16 -10.54 -18.77
C LEU A 905 -23.77 -10.65 -20.17
N GLU A 906 -23.04 -10.18 -21.19
CA GLU A 906 -23.51 -10.24 -22.57
C GLU A 906 -23.60 -11.69 -23.09
N LEU A 907 -22.74 -12.59 -22.60
CA LEU A 907 -22.83 -14.04 -22.82
C LEU A 907 -23.96 -14.74 -22.05
N ARG A 908 -24.79 -13.98 -21.32
CA ARG A 908 -25.88 -14.50 -20.47
C ARG A 908 -25.37 -15.48 -19.39
N ARG A 909 -24.20 -15.21 -18.81
CA ARG A 909 -23.59 -15.95 -17.68
C ARG A 909 -23.54 -15.07 -16.43
N PRO A 910 -24.69 -14.66 -15.86
CA PRO A 910 -24.73 -13.62 -14.84
C PRO A 910 -24.08 -14.04 -13.51
N ASP A 911 -24.04 -15.34 -13.19
CA ASP A 911 -23.36 -15.86 -11.99
C ASP A 911 -21.85 -15.61 -12.03
N LYS A 912 -21.22 -15.95 -13.17
CA LYS A 912 -19.79 -15.72 -13.37
C LYS A 912 -19.46 -14.24 -13.48
N ALA A 913 -20.37 -13.45 -14.05
CA ALA A 913 -20.21 -12.00 -14.10
C ALA A 913 -20.20 -11.39 -12.70
N ALA A 914 -21.10 -11.82 -11.82
CA ALA A 914 -21.12 -11.39 -10.42
C ALA A 914 -19.79 -11.73 -9.71
N GLU A 915 -19.28 -12.97 -9.85
CA GLU A 915 -17.97 -13.37 -9.31
C GLU A 915 -16.82 -12.48 -9.81
N ALA A 916 -16.83 -12.13 -11.10
CA ALA A 916 -15.82 -11.24 -11.69
C ALA A 916 -15.90 -9.80 -11.15
N PHE A 917 -17.11 -9.24 -11.01
CA PHE A 917 -17.29 -7.92 -10.39
C PHE A 917 -16.94 -7.91 -8.91
N GLU A 918 -17.24 -8.99 -8.18
CA GLU A 918 -16.84 -9.16 -6.78
C GLU A 918 -15.31 -9.25 -6.65
N ALA A 919 -14.62 -9.94 -7.55
CA ALA A 919 -13.15 -9.96 -7.58
C ALA A 919 -12.57 -8.56 -7.84
N SER A 920 -13.15 -7.81 -8.78
CA SER A 920 -12.78 -6.41 -9.04
C SER A 920 -13.02 -5.52 -7.81
N LEU A 921 -14.18 -5.63 -7.15
CA LEU A 921 -14.50 -4.90 -5.93
C LEU A 921 -13.61 -5.31 -4.76
N HIS A 922 -13.24 -6.59 -4.65
CA HIS A 922 -12.29 -7.07 -3.66
C HIS A 922 -10.91 -6.46 -3.88
N ILE A 923 -10.44 -6.34 -5.12
CA ILE A 923 -9.19 -5.62 -5.42
C ILE A 923 -9.35 -4.13 -5.06
N HIS A 924 -10.46 -3.48 -5.42
CA HIS A 924 -10.71 -2.10 -5.00
C HIS A 924 -10.77 -1.94 -3.48
N GLU A 925 -11.28 -2.91 -2.74
CA GLU A 925 -11.29 -2.96 -1.28
C GLU A 925 -9.88 -3.15 -0.72
N ARG A 926 -9.10 -4.09 -1.25
CA ARG A 926 -7.70 -4.33 -0.89
C ARG A 926 -6.81 -3.12 -1.21
N LEU A 927 -7.11 -2.41 -2.29
CA LEU A 927 -6.45 -1.15 -2.67
C LEU A 927 -7.04 0.07 -1.95
N ASN A 928 -8.05 -0.10 -1.09
CA ASN A 928 -8.78 0.96 -0.40
C ASN A 928 -9.36 2.06 -1.32
N THR A 929 -9.62 1.72 -2.58
CA THR A 929 -10.22 2.57 -3.61
C THR A 929 -11.72 2.33 -3.78
N ARG A 930 -12.40 1.76 -2.78
CA ARG A 930 -13.86 1.47 -2.79
C ARG A 930 -14.75 2.70 -3.05
N GLN A 931 -14.22 3.90 -2.79
CA GLN A 931 -14.91 5.18 -3.02
C GLN A 931 -14.53 5.84 -4.35
N SER A 932 -13.67 5.23 -5.16
CA SER A 932 -13.35 5.75 -6.49
C SER A 932 -14.54 5.59 -7.45
N SER A 933 -14.67 6.48 -8.43
CA SER A 933 -15.69 6.35 -9.48
C SER A 933 -15.61 5.00 -10.18
N ALA A 934 -14.39 4.49 -10.43
CA ALA A 934 -14.18 3.16 -10.99
C ALA A 934 -14.83 2.05 -10.15
N ALA A 935 -14.58 2.01 -8.84
CA ALA A 935 -15.18 1.00 -7.97
C ALA A 935 -16.72 1.10 -7.92
N LEU A 936 -17.26 2.32 -7.98
CA LEU A 936 -18.71 2.52 -7.99
C LEU A 936 -19.34 2.07 -9.31
N ILE A 937 -18.67 2.26 -10.45
CA ILE A 937 -19.09 1.69 -11.74
C ILE A 937 -19.14 0.15 -11.66
N VAL A 938 -18.12 -0.48 -11.07
CA VAL A 938 -18.11 -1.93 -10.86
C VAL A 938 -19.27 -2.37 -9.96
N GLN A 939 -19.57 -1.63 -8.89
CA GLN A 939 -20.69 -1.91 -8.01
C GLN A 939 -22.05 -1.80 -8.73
N VAL A 940 -22.20 -0.83 -9.63
CA VAL A 940 -23.40 -0.72 -10.49
C VAL A 940 -23.50 -1.91 -11.44
N ASN A 941 -22.38 -2.36 -12.01
CA ASN A 941 -22.34 -3.54 -12.86
C ASN A 941 -22.65 -4.84 -12.10
N LEU A 942 -22.22 -4.97 -10.84
CA LEU A 942 -22.66 -6.05 -9.96
C LEU A 942 -24.18 -6.01 -9.74
N GLY A 943 -24.76 -4.83 -9.54
CA GLY A 943 -26.21 -4.66 -9.48
C GLY A 943 -26.92 -5.13 -10.76
N ARG A 944 -26.36 -4.83 -11.94
CA ARG A 944 -26.86 -5.36 -13.23
C ARG A 944 -26.78 -6.88 -13.31
N ALA A 945 -25.68 -7.48 -12.82
CA ALA A 945 -25.54 -8.93 -12.74
C ALA A 945 -26.60 -9.57 -11.84
N GLN A 946 -26.81 -9.01 -10.64
CA GLN A 946 -27.83 -9.46 -9.70
C GLN A 946 -29.25 -9.38 -10.30
N MET A 947 -29.55 -8.33 -11.08
CA MET A 947 -30.83 -8.26 -11.81
C MET A 947 -30.98 -9.40 -12.82
N ALA A 948 -29.91 -9.70 -13.57
CA ALA A 948 -29.90 -10.79 -14.55
C ALA A 948 -30.00 -12.19 -13.89
N GLN A 949 -29.54 -12.35 -12.65
CA GLN A 949 -29.76 -13.55 -11.82
C GLN A 949 -31.19 -13.67 -11.30
N GLY A 950 -31.98 -12.59 -11.35
CA GLY A 950 -33.31 -12.51 -10.73
C GLY A 950 -33.30 -12.05 -9.26
N GLU A 951 -32.12 -11.75 -8.70
CA GLU A 951 -31.90 -11.30 -7.32
C GLU A 951 -32.23 -9.81 -7.15
N MET A 952 -33.47 -9.43 -7.45
CA MET A 952 -33.91 -8.04 -7.53
C MET A 952 -33.79 -7.27 -6.20
N VAL A 953 -33.87 -7.96 -5.05
CA VAL A 953 -33.71 -7.34 -3.72
C VAL A 953 -32.27 -6.90 -3.51
N SER A 954 -31.32 -7.81 -3.76
CA SER A 954 -29.88 -7.56 -3.68
C SER A 954 -29.47 -6.48 -4.68
N ALA A 955 -29.96 -6.55 -5.92
CA ALA A 955 -29.70 -5.53 -6.93
C ALA A 955 -30.12 -4.12 -6.50
N CYS A 956 -31.35 -3.95 -5.98
CA CYS A 956 -31.80 -2.67 -5.44
C CYS A 956 -30.86 -2.16 -4.33
N ALA A 957 -30.52 -3.01 -3.36
CA ALA A 957 -29.67 -2.62 -2.24
C ALA A 957 -28.27 -2.20 -2.71
N THR A 958 -27.66 -2.96 -3.63
CA THR A 958 -26.35 -2.67 -4.22
C THR A 958 -26.36 -1.35 -4.97
N LEU A 959 -27.37 -1.11 -5.81
CA LEU A 959 -27.51 0.09 -6.62
C LEU A 959 -27.86 1.34 -5.77
N GLU A 960 -28.71 1.23 -4.76
CA GLU A 960 -29.01 2.32 -3.82
C GLU A 960 -27.76 2.72 -3.01
N ALA A 961 -26.97 1.74 -2.59
CA ALA A 961 -25.71 1.98 -1.89
C ALA A 961 -24.67 2.68 -2.80
N ALA A 962 -24.56 2.26 -4.06
CA ALA A 962 -23.71 2.90 -5.05
C ALA A 962 -24.17 4.35 -5.33
N LEU A 963 -25.48 4.55 -5.57
CA LEU A 963 -26.08 5.87 -5.82
C LEU A 963 -25.77 6.85 -4.68
N LYS A 964 -26.01 6.45 -3.43
CA LYS A 964 -25.77 7.31 -2.26
C LYS A 964 -24.30 7.74 -2.15
N ARG A 965 -23.36 6.87 -2.54
CA ARG A 965 -21.93 7.19 -2.54
C ARG A 965 -21.57 8.10 -3.71
N GLN A 966 -22.05 7.78 -4.92
CA GLN A 966 -21.83 8.61 -6.12
C GLN A 966 -22.35 10.04 -5.91
N GLU A 967 -23.56 10.22 -5.37
CA GLU A 967 -24.13 11.54 -5.08
C GLU A 967 -23.27 12.36 -4.12
N LYS A 968 -22.56 11.70 -3.19
CA LYS A 968 -21.62 12.37 -2.28
C LYS A 968 -20.32 12.80 -2.99
N ILE A 969 -19.86 12.05 -3.98
CA ILE A 969 -18.56 12.26 -4.64
C ILE A 969 -18.68 13.23 -5.81
N VAL A 970 -19.53 12.93 -6.78
CA VAL A 970 -19.64 13.69 -8.03
C VAL A 970 -20.82 14.69 -8.03
N GLY A 971 -21.64 14.67 -6.97
CA GLY A 971 -22.85 15.49 -6.87
C GLY A 971 -24.07 14.87 -7.55
N SER A 972 -25.25 15.41 -7.25
CA SER A 972 -26.54 14.81 -7.61
C SER A 972 -26.95 14.94 -9.08
N ASP A 973 -26.28 15.80 -9.85
CA ASP A 973 -26.62 16.10 -11.25
C ASP A 973 -25.57 15.54 -12.24
N HIS A 974 -24.68 14.65 -11.79
CA HIS A 974 -23.64 14.04 -12.63
C HIS A 974 -24.18 12.88 -13.49
N ARG A 975 -23.60 12.65 -14.67
CA ARG A 975 -24.02 11.57 -15.59
C ARG A 975 -23.95 10.17 -14.97
N GLU A 976 -22.94 9.90 -14.14
CA GLU A 976 -22.84 8.60 -13.44
C GLU A 976 -24.04 8.34 -12.50
N VAL A 977 -24.58 9.39 -11.89
CA VAL A 977 -25.80 9.29 -11.06
C VAL A 977 -27.01 8.93 -11.93
N ALA A 978 -27.12 9.52 -13.13
CA ALA A 978 -28.18 9.19 -14.06
C ALA A 978 -28.15 7.72 -14.49
N ALA A 979 -26.97 7.19 -14.85
CA ALA A 979 -26.82 5.78 -15.22
C ALA A 979 -27.26 4.81 -14.11
N THR A 980 -26.92 5.10 -12.85
CA THR A 980 -27.37 4.30 -11.70
C THR A 980 -28.88 4.40 -11.47
N LEU A 981 -29.46 5.59 -11.62
CA LEU A 981 -30.91 5.82 -11.51
C LEU A 981 -31.69 5.08 -12.62
N THR A 982 -31.14 4.99 -13.83
CA THR A 982 -31.73 4.24 -14.95
C THR A 982 -31.77 2.74 -14.61
N ASN A 983 -30.70 2.17 -14.05
CA ASN A 983 -30.70 0.78 -13.58
C ASN A 983 -31.67 0.55 -12.41
N LEU A 984 -31.73 1.48 -11.44
CA LEU A 984 -32.71 1.43 -10.34
C LEU A 984 -34.15 1.50 -10.83
N THR A 985 -34.43 2.26 -11.89
CA THR A 985 -35.76 2.31 -12.50
C THR A 985 -36.23 0.92 -12.92
N VAL A 986 -35.35 0.16 -13.59
CA VAL A 986 -35.65 -1.22 -14.00
C VAL A 986 -35.81 -2.12 -12.77
N ALA A 987 -34.90 -2.06 -11.80
CA ALA A 987 -34.98 -2.87 -10.59
C ALA A 987 -36.25 -2.62 -9.77
N TYR A 988 -36.63 -1.35 -9.55
CA TYR A 988 -37.88 -0.99 -8.88
C TYR A 988 -39.12 -1.41 -9.66
N THR A 989 -39.09 -1.30 -10.99
CA THR A 989 -40.21 -1.75 -11.85
C THR A 989 -40.44 -3.24 -11.74
N SER A 990 -39.37 -4.05 -11.78
CA SER A 990 -39.43 -5.50 -11.59
C SER A 990 -39.96 -5.90 -10.21
N ARG A 991 -39.71 -5.06 -9.19
CA ARG A 991 -40.27 -5.22 -7.83
C ARG A 991 -41.67 -4.63 -7.65
N ARG A 992 -42.30 -4.14 -8.72
CA ARG A 992 -43.60 -3.45 -8.71
C ARG A 992 -43.64 -2.19 -7.81
N GLN A 993 -42.48 -1.58 -7.54
CA GLN A 993 -42.35 -0.32 -6.81
C GLN A 993 -42.43 0.87 -7.77
N PHE A 994 -43.57 1.00 -8.46
CA PHE A 994 -43.71 1.94 -9.58
C PHE A 994 -43.50 3.40 -9.20
N GLY A 995 -43.85 3.82 -7.98
CA GLY A 995 -43.58 5.17 -7.49
C GLY A 995 -42.08 5.49 -7.43
N ASN A 996 -41.28 4.56 -6.89
CA ASN A 996 -39.82 4.70 -6.83
C ASN A 996 -39.19 4.67 -8.23
N ALA A 997 -39.67 3.77 -9.10
CA ALA A 997 -39.23 3.69 -10.48
C ALA A 997 -39.46 5.01 -11.24
N VAL A 998 -40.67 5.58 -11.13
CA VAL A 998 -41.00 6.87 -11.76
C VAL A 998 -40.18 8.01 -11.17
N ALA A 999 -39.92 8.02 -9.87
CA ALA A 999 -39.07 9.03 -9.24
C ALA A 999 -37.63 8.95 -9.73
N ALA A 1000 -37.05 7.74 -9.79
CA ALA A 1000 -35.70 7.51 -10.29
C ALA A 1000 -35.58 7.90 -11.78
N ALA A 1001 -36.52 7.44 -12.62
CA ALA A 1001 -36.53 7.74 -14.04
C ALA A 1001 -36.67 9.23 -14.33
N ASN A 1002 -37.53 9.96 -13.60
CA ASN A 1002 -37.64 11.42 -13.75
C ASN A 1002 -36.32 12.13 -13.44
N ARG A 1003 -35.60 11.66 -12.43
CA ARG A 1003 -34.29 12.24 -12.08
C ARG A 1003 -33.24 11.92 -13.14
N ALA A 1004 -33.15 10.68 -13.60
CA ALA A 1004 -32.22 10.30 -14.69
C ALA A 1004 -32.48 11.14 -15.95
N ILE A 1005 -33.72 11.19 -16.42
CA ILE A 1005 -34.16 12.00 -17.57
C ILE A 1005 -33.76 13.46 -17.39
N LYS A 1006 -33.98 14.05 -16.21
CA LYS A 1006 -33.63 15.46 -15.97
C LYS A 1006 -32.14 15.69 -16.17
N ILE A 1007 -31.30 14.80 -15.66
CA ILE A 1007 -29.84 14.88 -15.80
C ILE A 1007 -29.43 14.70 -17.26
N ASP A 1008 -29.88 13.63 -17.91
CA ASP A 1008 -29.48 13.32 -19.29
C ASP A 1008 -30.03 14.34 -20.30
N VAL A 1009 -31.19 14.98 -20.04
CA VAL A 1009 -31.67 16.12 -20.84
C VAL A 1009 -30.79 17.35 -20.65
N MET A 1010 -30.26 17.61 -19.45
CA MET A 1010 -29.30 18.71 -19.23
C MET A 1010 -27.98 18.46 -19.98
N VAL A 1011 -27.55 17.19 -20.08
CA VAL A 1011 -26.29 16.81 -20.75
C VAL A 1011 -26.44 16.78 -22.27
N TYR A 1012 -27.49 16.13 -22.80
CA TYR A 1012 -27.61 15.82 -24.23
C TYR A 1012 -28.70 16.61 -24.97
N GLY A 1013 -29.65 17.20 -24.25
CA GLY A 1013 -30.87 17.79 -24.82
C GLY A 1013 -31.99 16.77 -25.07
N ASP A 1014 -33.25 17.23 -25.10
CA ASP A 1014 -34.49 16.43 -25.07
C ASP A 1014 -34.73 15.49 -26.27
N SER A 1015 -33.91 15.55 -27.32
CA SER A 1015 -34.07 14.75 -28.55
C SER A 1015 -32.95 13.76 -28.81
N HIS A 1016 -31.98 13.62 -27.89
CA HIS A 1016 -30.81 12.80 -28.10
C HIS A 1016 -31.11 11.28 -28.01
N PRO A 1017 -30.48 10.43 -28.86
CA PRO A 1017 -30.69 8.97 -28.83
C PRO A 1017 -30.43 8.28 -27.48
N GLU A 1018 -29.53 8.82 -26.64
CA GLU A 1018 -29.23 8.26 -25.31
C GLU A 1018 -30.46 8.24 -24.38
N LEU A 1019 -31.37 9.22 -24.52
CA LEU A 1019 -32.61 9.29 -23.71
C LEU A 1019 -33.64 8.20 -24.06
N LEU A 1020 -33.41 7.40 -25.10
CA LEU A 1020 -34.32 6.32 -25.48
C LEU A 1020 -34.51 5.31 -24.35
N ALA A 1021 -33.43 4.93 -23.67
CA ALA A 1021 -33.48 3.98 -22.57
C ALA A 1021 -34.29 4.55 -21.40
N ASP A 1022 -34.06 5.81 -21.02
CA ASP A 1022 -34.72 6.44 -19.88
C ASP A 1022 -36.22 6.66 -20.15
N TYR A 1023 -36.56 7.12 -21.36
CA TYR A 1023 -37.96 7.27 -21.78
C TYR A 1023 -38.68 5.94 -21.86
N HIS A 1024 -38.02 4.90 -22.37
CA HIS A 1024 -38.60 3.56 -22.41
C HIS A 1024 -38.82 3.00 -21.00
N ASN A 1025 -37.86 3.16 -20.10
CA ASN A 1025 -37.94 2.67 -18.72
C ASN A 1025 -39.00 3.42 -17.91
N MET A 1026 -39.06 4.75 -18.04
CA MET A 1026 -40.14 5.58 -17.48
C MET A 1026 -41.51 5.12 -17.98
N ALA A 1027 -41.66 4.98 -19.30
CA ALA A 1027 -42.92 4.61 -19.91
C ALA A 1027 -43.36 3.19 -19.49
N SER A 1028 -42.41 2.26 -19.37
CA SER A 1028 -42.67 0.89 -18.93
C SER A 1028 -43.07 0.81 -17.46
N ALA A 1029 -42.44 1.59 -16.58
CA ALA A 1029 -42.84 1.70 -15.18
C ALA A 1029 -44.27 2.22 -15.03
N LEU A 1030 -44.64 3.24 -15.82
CA LEU A 1030 -46.00 3.80 -15.85
C LEU A 1030 -47.02 2.83 -16.47
N LEU A 1031 -46.64 2.10 -17.52
CA LEU A 1031 -47.49 1.11 -18.18
C LEU A 1031 -47.87 -0.03 -17.22
N LEU A 1032 -46.88 -0.57 -16.50
CA LEU A 1032 -47.08 -1.63 -15.51
C LEU A 1032 -47.77 -1.13 -14.24
N GLY A 1033 -47.62 0.15 -13.91
CA GLY A 1033 -48.43 0.85 -12.91
C GLY A 1033 -49.81 1.28 -13.39
N GLU A 1034 -50.27 0.78 -14.55
CA GLU A 1034 -51.58 1.02 -15.16
C GLU A 1034 -51.89 2.50 -15.50
N ASN A 1035 -50.87 3.36 -15.55
CA ASN A 1035 -51.00 4.75 -15.96
C ASN A 1035 -50.81 4.90 -17.47
N TYR A 1036 -51.72 4.30 -18.24
CA TYR A 1036 -51.63 4.16 -19.70
C TYR A 1036 -51.49 5.50 -20.43
N ARG A 1037 -52.18 6.54 -19.97
CA ARG A 1037 -52.11 7.87 -20.60
C ARG A 1037 -50.74 8.53 -20.43
N ALA A 1038 -50.12 8.40 -19.26
CA ALA A 1038 -48.79 8.94 -19.02
C ALA A 1038 -47.72 8.08 -19.74
N ALA A 1039 -47.83 6.75 -19.67
CA ALA A 1039 -46.95 5.82 -20.37
C ALA A 1039 -46.91 6.11 -21.88
N ARG A 1040 -48.08 6.31 -22.50
CA ARG A 1040 -48.18 6.68 -23.91
C ARG A 1040 -47.38 7.94 -24.26
N LYS A 1041 -47.42 8.98 -23.43
CA LYS A 1041 -46.68 10.24 -23.69
C LYS A 1041 -45.18 9.98 -23.76
N TRP A 1042 -44.64 9.16 -22.85
CA TRP A 1042 -43.22 8.83 -22.82
C TRP A 1042 -42.81 7.87 -23.94
N PHE A 1043 -43.62 6.85 -24.26
CA PHE A 1043 -43.38 6.01 -25.43
C PHE A 1043 -43.45 6.81 -26.74
N MET A 1044 -44.29 7.85 -26.84
CA MET A 1044 -44.31 8.74 -28.00
C MET A 1044 -43.03 9.58 -28.11
N LYS A 1045 -42.43 10.02 -26.99
CA LYS A 1045 -41.11 10.67 -27.01
C LYS A 1045 -40.03 9.70 -27.53
N ALA A 1046 -40.00 8.47 -27.00
CA ALA A 1046 -39.06 7.45 -27.44
C ALA A 1046 -39.28 7.05 -28.92
N TYR A 1047 -40.54 6.93 -29.36
CA TYR A 1047 -40.90 6.67 -30.74
C TYR A 1047 -40.39 7.80 -31.66
N LYS A 1048 -40.64 9.06 -31.30
CA LYS A 1048 -40.17 10.21 -32.08
C LYS A 1048 -38.65 10.23 -32.25
N ILE A 1049 -37.91 10.05 -31.14
CA ILE A 1049 -36.43 9.96 -31.21
C ILE A 1049 -36.02 8.77 -32.09
N SER A 1050 -36.71 7.64 -31.98
CA SER A 1050 -36.42 6.46 -32.80
C SER A 1050 -36.66 6.71 -34.29
N THR A 1051 -37.76 7.36 -34.65
CA THR A 1051 -38.09 7.67 -36.05
C THR A 1051 -37.16 8.73 -36.63
N ASP A 1052 -36.82 9.74 -35.85
CA ASP A 1052 -35.98 10.87 -36.30
C ASP A 1052 -34.53 10.43 -36.52
N ASN A 1053 -34.01 9.47 -35.74
CA ASN A 1053 -32.61 9.03 -35.80
C ASN A 1053 -32.39 7.72 -36.58
N PHE A 1054 -33.34 6.79 -36.56
CA PHE A 1054 -33.18 5.45 -37.14
C PHE A 1054 -34.19 5.13 -38.24
N GLY A 1055 -35.14 6.03 -38.51
CA GLY A 1055 -36.20 5.85 -39.52
C GLY A 1055 -37.47 5.20 -38.95
N GLN A 1056 -38.59 5.41 -39.65
CA GLN A 1056 -39.92 4.95 -39.23
C GLN A 1056 -40.08 3.43 -39.22
N ASP A 1057 -39.36 2.73 -40.09
CA ASP A 1057 -39.38 1.26 -40.21
C ASP A 1057 -38.28 0.57 -39.36
N SER A 1058 -37.66 1.30 -38.44
CA SER A 1058 -36.63 0.74 -37.55
C SER A 1058 -37.22 -0.20 -36.51
N LEU A 1059 -36.42 -1.18 -36.08
CA LEU A 1059 -36.77 -2.09 -34.99
C LEU A 1059 -37.21 -1.32 -33.73
N ARG A 1060 -36.49 -0.24 -33.37
CA ARG A 1060 -36.78 0.61 -32.21
C ARG A 1060 -38.12 1.34 -32.33
N ALA A 1061 -38.45 1.85 -33.51
CA ALA A 1061 -39.75 2.47 -33.78
C ALA A 1061 -40.89 1.44 -33.66
N GLY A 1062 -40.71 0.23 -34.23
CA GLY A 1062 -41.65 -0.88 -34.10
C GLY A 1062 -41.93 -1.29 -32.65
N THR A 1063 -40.88 -1.43 -31.83
CA THR A 1063 -41.01 -1.78 -30.41
C THR A 1063 -41.72 -0.69 -29.60
N CYS A 1064 -41.45 0.60 -29.88
CA CYS A 1064 -42.19 1.70 -29.25
C CYS A 1064 -43.67 1.70 -29.66
N LEU A 1065 -43.95 1.49 -30.95
CA LEU A 1065 -45.32 1.47 -31.48
C LEU A 1065 -46.14 0.31 -30.91
N TYR A 1066 -45.52 -0.85 -30.72
CA TYR A 1066 -46.11 -1.98 -29.99
C TYR A 1066 -46.57 -1.57 -28.58
N LYS A 1067 -45.74 -0.84 -27.82
CA LYS A 1067 -46.11 -0.39 -26.47
C LYS A 1067 -47.16 0.72 -26.48
N ILE A 1068 -47.11 1.63 -27.45
CA ILE A 1068 -48.16 2.64 -27.67
C ILE A 1068 -49.51 1.97 -27.94
N ALA A 1069 -49.52 0.93 -28.78
CA ALA A 1069 -50.73 0.17 -29.11
C ALA A 1069 -51.40 -0.46 -27.87
N ILE A 1070 -50.59 -0.99 -26.93
CA ILE A 1070 -51.08 -1.51 -25.65
C ILE A 1070 -51.68 -0.36 -24.80
N CYS A 1071 -51.02 0.79 -24.74
CA CYS A 1071 -51.52 1.96 -24.01
C CYS A 1071 -52.85 2.46 -24.58
N ASP A 1072 -52.97 2.55 -25.91
CA ASP A 1072 -54.16 3.04 -26.60
C ASP A 1072 -55.34 2.11 -26.37
N TYR A 1073 -55.15 0.80 -26.51
CA TYR A 1073 -56.19 -0.17 -26.23
C TYR A 1073 -56.64 -0.13 -24.76
N SER A 1074 -55.69 -0.12 -23.82
CA SER A 1074 -55.97 -0.17 -22.38
C SER A 1074 -56.56 1.13 -21.84
N SER A 1075 -56.35 2.25 -22.53
CA SER A 1075 -56.96 3.56 -22.20
C SER A 1075 -58.35 3.78 -22.83
N GLY A 1076 -58.86 2.81 -23.59
CA GLY A 1076 -60.21 2.83 -24.20
C GLY A 1076 -60.24 3.14 -25.70
N SER A 1077 -59.11 3.52 -26.30
CA SER A 1077 -58.93 3.75 -27.74
C SER A 1077 -58.73 2.43 -28.51
N ILE A 1078 -59.72 1.53 -28.43
CA ILE A 1078 -59.62 0.14 -28.91
C ILE A 1078 -59.22 0.05 -30.38
N ARG A 1079 -59.85 0.83 -31.26
CA ARG A 1079 -59.60 0.79 -32.71
C ARG A 1079 -58.19 1.29 -33.06
N GLU A 1080 -57.74 2.35 -32.39
CA GLU A 1080 -56.42 2.94 -32.59
C GLU A 1080 -55.33 1.98 -32.11
N GLY A 1081 -55.51 1.37 -30.92
CA GLY A 1081 -54.59 0.37 -30.40
C GLY A 1081 -54.46 -0.87 -31.30
N VAL A 1082 -55.57 -1.40 -31.83
CA VAL A 1082 -55.51 -2.55 -32.77
C VAL A 1082 -54.79 -2.17 -34.08
N ASN A 1083 -55.01 -0.96 -34.60
CA ASN A 1083 -54.34 -0.50 -35.81
C ASN A 1083 -52.84 -0.30 -35.59
N ALA A 1084 -52.45 0.38 -34.51
CA ALA A 1084 -51.05 0.58 -34.14
C ALA A 1084 -50.33 -0.75 -33.87
N MET A 1085 -51.02 -1.75 -33.29
CA MET A 1085 -50.47 -3.09 -33.10
C MET A 1085 -50.19 -3.80 -34.43
N ARG A 1086 -51.08 -3.67 -35.42
CA ARG A 1086 -50.87 -4.25 -36.76
C ARG A 1086 -49.69 -3.58 -37.47
N GLU A 1087 -49.58 -2.27 -37.34
CA GLU A 1087 -48.47 -1.50 -37.91
C GLU A 1087 -47.13 -1.89 -37.25
N ALA A 1088 -47.10 -2.00 -35.92
CA ALA A 1088 -45.92 -2.48 -35.20
C ALA A 1088 -45.50 -3.89 -35.66
N ILE A 1089 -46.45 -4.82 -35.82
CA ILE A 1089 -46.17 -6.16 -36.35
C ILE A 1089 -45.61 -6.07 -37.77
N SER A 1090 -46.17 -5.24 -38.65
CA SER A 1090 -45.66 -5.08 -40.03
C SER A 1090 -44.20 -4.60 -40.06
N ILE A 1091 -43.82 -3.67 -39.18
CA ILE A 1091 -42.45 -3.19 -39.05
C ILE A 1091 -41.54 -4.30 -38.52
N LEU A 1092 -41.96 -4.97 -37.43
CA LEU A 1092 -41.19 -6.01 -36.77
C LEU A 1092 -41.02 -7.27 -37.65
N GLU A 1093 -41.99 -7.62 -38.50
CA GLU A 1093 -41.92 -8.77 -39.43
C GLU A 1093 -40.83 -8.61 -40.50
N VAL A 1094 -40.50 -7.38 -40.88
CA VAL A 1094 -39.44 -7.10 -41.85
C VAL A 1094 -38.05 -7.22 -41.20
N GLN A 1095 -37.95 -6.91 -39.91
CA GLN A 1095 -36.69 -6.79 -39.20
C GLN A 1095 -36.31 -8.05 -38.38
N LEU A 1096 -37.30 -8.86 -38.00
CA LEU A 1096 -37.12 -10.01 -37.10
C LEU A 1096 -37.52 -11.33 -37.77
N PRO A 1097 -36.81 -12.44 -37.46
CA PRO A 1097 -37.25 -13.78 -37.85
C PRO A 1097 -38.68 -14.10 -37.38
N ALA A 1098 -39.41 -14.88 -38.17
CA ALA A 1098 -40.82 -15.20 -37.91
C ALA A 1098 -41.07 -15.89 -36.55
N ASP A 1099 -40.04 -16.53 -35.98
CA ASP A 1099 -40.05 -17.24 -34.72
C ASP A 1099 -39.52 -16.40 -33.53
N HIS A 1100 -39.11 -15.15 -33.75
CA HIS A 1100 -38.62 -14.24 -32.72
C HIS A 1100 -39.66 -14.01 -31.61
N PHE A 1101 -39.20 -13.96 -30.35
CA PHE A 1101 -40.07 -13.87 -29.18
C PHE A 1101 -40.97 -12.62 -29.17
N GLU A 1102 -40.43 -11.46 -29.52
CA GLU A 1102 -41.21 -10.21 -29.55
C GLU A 1102 -42.31 -10.25 -30.61
N LEU A 1103 -42.04 -10.83 -31.78
CA LEU A 1103 -43.03 -10.94 -32.84
C LEU A 1103 -44.15 -11.92 -32.45
N LYS A 1104 -43.81 -13.06 -31.83
CA LYS A 1104 -44.78 -13.98 -31.23
C LYS A 1104 -45.63 -13.30 -30.16
N SER A 1105 -45.00 -12.49 -29.31
CA SER A 1105 -45.68 -11.73 -28.26
C SER A 1105 -46.66 -10.71 -28.84
N CYS A 1106 -46.25 -9.90 -29.81
CA CYS A 1106 -47.12 -8.90 -30.45
C CYS A 1106 -48.35 -9.56 -31.11
N ARG A 1107 -48.15 -10.67 -31.84
CA ARG A 1107 -49.25 -11.44 -32.45
C ARG A 1107 -50.20 -12.03 -31.40
N GLY A 1108 -49.66 -12.54 -30.30
CA GLY A 1108 -50.44 -13.03 -29.17
C GLY A 1108 -51.30 -11.94 -28.52
N VAL A 1109 -50.72 -10.76 -28.29
CA VAL A 1109 -51.44 -9.60 -27.75
C VAL A 1109 -52.52 -9.11 -28.73
N LEU A 1110 -52.21 -9.01 -30.03
CA LEU A 1110 -53.19 -8.64 -31.06
C LEU A 1110 -54.38 -9.61 -31.07
N SER A 1111 -54.15 -10.91 -30.99
CA SER A 1111 -55.21 -11.92 -30.91
C SER A 1111 -56.15 -11.70 -29.71
N ARG A 1112 -55.59 -11.36 -28.54
CA ARG A 1112 -56.38 -11.02 -27.35
C ARG A 1112 -57.17 -9.73 -27.52
N MET A 1113 -56.55 -8.69 -28.09
CA MET A 1113 -57.21 -7.42 -28.38
C MET A 1113 -58.42 -7.60 -29.30
N LEU A 1114 -58.29 -8.44 -30.34
CA LEU A 1114 -59.38 -8.78 -31.27
C LEU A 1114 -60.49 -9.61 -30.63
N GLN A 1115 -60.20 -10.36 -29.56
CA GLN A 1115 -61.19 -11.07 -28.74
C GLN A 1115 -61.88 -10.17 -27.70
N GLY A 1116 -61.61 -8.86 -27.69
CA GLY A 1116 -62.15 -7.92 -26.70
C GLY A 1116 -61.59 -8.12 -25.29
N LYS A 1117 -60.46 -8.82 -25.16
CA LYS A 1117 -59.81 -9.09 -23.87
C LYS A 1117 -58.73 -8.06 -23.60
N ALA A 1118 -58.49 -7.81 -22.32
CA ALA A 1118 -57.32 -7.05 -21.90
C ALA A 1118 -56.04 -7.66 -22.53
N PRO A 1119 -55.07 -6.82 -22.96
CA PRO A 1119 -53.81 -7.25 -23.60
C PRO A 1119 -53.08 -8.36 -22.82
N GLY A 1120 -53.31 -8.43 -21.50
CA GLY A 1120 -52.76 -9.44 -20.59
C GLY A 1120 -51.55 -8.91 -19.82
N ASP A 1121 -51.30 -9.47 -18.64
CA ASP A 1121 -50.07 -9.22 -17.87
C ASP A 1121 -48.88 -9.59 -18.77
N VAL A 1122 -48.16 -8.56 -19.21
CA VAL A 1122 -46.97 -8.74 -20.04
C VAL A 1122 -45.87 -9.21 -19.10
N THR A 1123 -45.62 -10.52 -19.01
CA THR A 1123 -44.39 -11.01 -18.40
C THR A 1123 -43.24 -10.60 -19.30
N PHE A 1124 -42.60 -9.48 -18.93
CA PHE A 1124 -41.39 -8.96 -19.55
C PHE A 1124 -40.19 -9.69 -18.93
N TYR A 1125 -39.64 -10.66 -19.64
CA TYR A 1125 -38.23 -11.01 -19.49
C TYR A 1125 -37.62 -11.13 -20.88
N GLY A 1126 -36.63 -10.28 -21.13
CA GLY A 1126 -35.81 -10.23 -22.32
C GLY A 1126 -34.61 -9.34 -22.05
#